data_AF-A0A1M7ING0-F1
#
_entry.id   AF-A0A1M7ING0-F1
#
_cell.length_a   1.000
_cell.length_b   1.000
_cell.length_c   1.000
_cell.angle_alpha   90.00
_cell.angle_beta   90.00
_cell.angle_gamma   90.00
#
_symmetry.space_group_name_H-M   'P 1'
#
loop_
_entity.id
_entity.type
_entity.pdbx_description
1 polymer ?
#
loop_
_entity_poly.entity_id
_entity_poly.type
_entity_poly.pdbx_seq_one_letter_code
_entity_poly.pdbx_strand_id
1 'polypeptide(L)'
;MKHLIFFLLFTTIVFSQNYHYAIDDAPVKTPEVPSGVNNQLEEIKYFEAFLLPIAQKASIQAALDLHGAVRLEKGDYSGVDIVMKSNQRLYGYPSLTKVSNITITAGSTGVVLENLLPQDKTITLQAGGVISNCTFKSIKWATLKATNATFTNNTFINYGGNILIDCSQSGYFRNNKFIKHQSGGLTTVLTMKGNTTTPSYGNVHLHTNFLTPHGDTSELDNLVSATFVGIDAEGWNLTGDGTKAMFKASNMGNVKITDLGGGNSYSAVRTGAYDIDAANVSILNKKLFTEFDVISPRTNMILIGALGGYKRGSGTVTGYDLWGNLDNTNSLKYNNIEQTATITNTAIISSVSASILGNQYTPWSRPTWETLPDPTGVNWRDDRAGKTDSTIYIQNLINTNGVAELPEGTFYISSTLKVPLDRAHGIMGKGTGKTTIVGMKDDFPLITLTGGQDDNFVLAHLTLQGGSVGVYSSQNFGTQHMSFVWLKYVVFRDQNYGFQLDQMMGFDNNFFDNISFVNCNKGFFQDPLVNGDSDHSSFVDKTMFYRGQFINCTTAVSMLATRADNLNAWVDCKFSGGQTALTLGGNNYPIAANCDFTGFTGKQVISSGDISLYNSNFYSNSTTASTIKSINSYIEGCNFSDATTLFSSVIYNPVNAYIVNSTVTSTVSSLVIDGDWNSKYSGVFMNSNFKSNPTLSKLLVNVKEGTATVIINTASNPYPQLLVTR
;
A
#
# COMPACT_ATOMS: atom_id res chain seq x y z
N MET A 1 53.51 -22.56 -60.76
CA MET A 1 52.30 -21.97 -60.17
C MET A 1 51.73 -22.95 -59.17
N LYS A 2 51.53 -22.48 -57.94
CA LYS A 2 50.57 -22.93 -56.92
C LYS A 2 50.64 -24.37 -56.38
N HIS A 3 50.87 -24.39 -55.07
CA HIS A 3 50.81 -25.48 -54.10
C HIS A 3 49.52 -26.30 -54.13
N LEU A 4 49.62 -27.59 -53.76
CA LEU A 4 48.81 -28.15 -52.67
C LEU A 4 49.47 -29.43 -52.12
N ILE A 5 49.91 -29.37 -50.87
CA ILE A 5 50.35 -30.52 -50.05
C ILE A 5 49.23 -30.83 -49.06
N PHE A 6 48.92 -32.13 -48.95
CA PHE A 6 48.23 -32.89 -47.91
C PHE A 6 48.07 -32.23 -46.54
N PHE A 7 46.98 -32.53 -45.80
CA PHE A 7 47.13 -33.07 -44.43
C PHE A 7 45.85 -33.75 -43.91
N LEU A 8 46.10 -34.85 -43.20
CA LEU A 8 45.19 -35.82 -42.59
C LEU A 8 44.33 -35.26 -41.44
N LEU A 9 43.10 -35.77 -41.33
CA LEU A 9 42.19 -35.65 -40.21
C LEU A 9 42.71 -36.40 -38.98
N PHE A 10 43.07 -35.66 -37.93
CA PHE A 10 43.08 -36.15 -36.55
C PHE A 10 41.95 -35.46 -35.78
N THR A 11 41.02 -36.26 -35.28
CA THR A 11 39.97 -35.85 -34.35
C THR A 11 40.55 -35.73 -32.95
N THR A 12 40.63 -34.51 -32.41
CA THR A 12 40.83 -34.27 -30.98
C THR A 12 39.50 -33.82 -30.36
N ILE A 13 38.93 -34.70 -29.54
CA ILE A 13 37.82 -34.37 -28.63
C ILE A 13 38.42 -33.53 -27.51
N VAL A 14 38.11 -32.23 -27.51
CA VAL A 14 38.41 -31.34 -26.38
C VAL A 14 37.21 -31.39 -25.44
N PHE A 15 37.34 -32.13 -24.34
CA PHE A 15 36.48 -31.93 -23.17
C PHE A 15 36.86 -30.59 -22.54
N SER A 16 36.04 -29.55 -22.70
CA SER A 16 36.19 -28.33 -21.91
C SER A 16 35.74 -28.64 -20.48
N GLN A 17 36.68 -29.02 -19.63
CA GLN A 17 36.52 -28.91 -18.18
C GLN A 17 36.43 -27.42 -17.85
N ASN A 18 35.27 -26.98 -17.34
CA ASN A 18 35.12 -25.67 -16.74
C ASN A 18 35.93 -25.63 -15.43
N TYR A 19 37.21 -25.29 -15.53
CA TYR A 19 37.99 -24.87 -14.37
C TYR A 19 37.46 -23.51 -13.92
N HIS A 20 36.65 -23.50 -12.85
CA HIS A 20 36.58 -22.34 -11.98
C HIS A 20 37.99 -22.12 -11.42
N TYR A 21 38.72 -21.15 -11.98
CA TYR A 21 39.86 -20.58 -11.29
C TYR A 21 39.30 -19.80 -10.10
N ALA A 22 39.20 -20.48 -8.95
CA ALA A 22 39.34 -19.82 -7.67
C ALA A 22 40.77 -19.27 -7.65
N ILE A 23 40.90 -17.95 -7.78
CA ILE A 23 42.04 -17.27 -7.18
C ILE A 23 41.96 -17.61 -5.68
N ASP A 24 43.09 -18.01 -5.09
CA ASP A 24 43.25 -18.31 -3.68
C ASP A 24 42.91 -17.06 -2.83
N ASP A 25 41.63 -16.75 -2.68
CA ASP A 25 41.14 -15.92 -1.59
C ASP A 25 41.39 -16.71 -0.31
N ALA A 26 42.05 -16.07 0.66
CA ALA A 26 42.23 -16.63 1.99
C ALA A 26 40.88 -17.19 2.47
N PRO A 27 40.82 -18.41 3.05
CA PRO A 27 39.57 -19.05 3.40
C PRO A 27 38.76 -18.11 4.30
N VAL A 28 37.71 -17.51 3.73
CA VAL A 28 36.75 -16.70 4.47
C VAL A 28 36.16 -17.65 5.49
N LYS A 29 36.41 -17.41 6.77
CA LYS A 29 35.76 -18.17 7.84
C LYS A 29 34.26 -18.14 7.57
N THR A 30 33.66 -19.32 7.45
CA THR A 30 32.22 -19.44 7.25
C THR A 30 31.52 -18.66 8.37
N PRO A 31 30.62 -17.70 8.03
CA PRO A 31 29.87 -16.96 9.02
C PRO A 31 29.13 -17.90 9.96
N GLU A 32 28.94 -17.47 11.20
CA GLU A 32 28.16 -18.23 12.18
C GLU A 32 26.70 -18.31 11.73
N VAL A 33 26.19 -19.53 11.56
CA VAL A 33 24.82 -19.77 11.10
C VAL A 33 23.86 -19.62 12.29
N PRO A 34 22.80 -18.80 12.17
CA PRO A 34 21.77 -18.71 13.20
C PRO A 34 21.16 -20.08 13.52
N SER A 35 21.12 -20.46 14.79
CA SER A 35 20.55 -21.75 15.24
C SER A 35 19.15 -21.56 15.82
N GLY A 36 18.23 -22.48 15.53
CA GLY A 36 16.90 -22.52 16.16
C GLY A 36 15.88 -21.48 15.66
N VAL A 37 16.19 -20.69 14.63
CA VAL A 37 15.30 -19.64 14.08
C VAL A 37 14.96 -19.93 12.61
N ASN A 38 13.69 -19.76 12.26
CA ASN A 38 13.16 -19.92 10.90
C ASN A 38 12.84 -18.58 10.25
N ASN A 39 12.80 -18.56 8.91
CA ASN A 39 12.31 -17.42 8.14
C ASN A 39 10.79 -17.27 8.26
N GLN A 40 10.26 -16.14 7.79
CA GLN A 40 8.82 -15.95 7.65
C GLN A 40 8.22 -16.89 6.58
N LEU A 41 6.93 -17.20 6.67
CA LEU A 41 6.28 -18.25 5.88
C LEU A 41 6.36 -18.05 4.36
N GLU A 42 6.22 -16.82 3.89
CA GLU A 42 6.35 -16.48 2.47
C GLU A 42 7.81 -16.59 1.99
N GLU A 43 8.80 -16.29 2.84
CA GLU A 43 10.22 -16.49 2.54
C GLU A 43 10.57 -17.99 2.45
N ILE A 44 10.04 -18.81 3.35
CA ILE A 44 10.22 -20.27 3.30
C ILE A 44 9.75 -20.80 1.94
N LYS A 45 8.54 -20.41 1.52
CA LYS A 45 7.99 -20.81 0.20
C LYS A 45 8.84 -20.33 -0.97
N TYR A 46 9.41 -19.13 -0.88
CA TYR A 46 10.29 -18.58 -1.92
C TYR A 46 11.60 -19.38 -2.02
N PHE A 47 12.28 -19.65 -0.91
CA PHE A 47 13.57 -20.35 -0.91
C PHE A 47 13.45 -21.86 -1.16
N GLU A 48 12.31 -22.49 -0.82
CA GLU A 48 11.99 -23.89 -1.16
C GLU A 48 11.67 -24.10 -2.64
N ALA A 49 11.28 -23.05 -3.38
CA ALA A 49 11.00 -23.14 -4.80
C ALA A 49 12.25 -23.53 -5.60
N PHE A 50 12.06 -24.31 -6.67
CA PHE A 50 13.14 -24.73 -7.54
C PHE A 50 13.80 -23.51 -8.18
N LEU A 51 15.11 -23.31 -7.93
CA LEU A 51 15.87 -22.25 -8.59
C LEU A 51 16.17 -22.64 -10.03
N LEU A 52 15.56 -21.94 -10.98
CA LEU A 52 15.89 -22.05 -12.39
C LEU A 52 17.05 -21.09 -12.71
N PRO A 53 18.21 -21.58 -13.19
CA PRO A 53 19.30 -20.73 -13.62
C PRO A 53 18.99 -20.02 -14.95
N ILE A 54 19.57 -18.85 -15.17
CA ILE A 54 19.33 -18.05 -16.39
C ILE A 54 19.75 -18.79 -17.66
N ALA A 55 20.80 -19.62 -17.58
CA ALA A 55 21.26 -20.47 -18.68
C ALA A 55 20.18 -21.48 -19.16
N GLN A 56 19.19 -21.78 -18.32
CA GLN A 56 18.10 -22.71 -18.61
C GLN A 56 16.78 -21.97 -18.88
N LYS A 57 16.78 -20.66 -19.14
CA LYS A 57 15.55 -19.87 -19.27
C LYS A 57 14.53 -20.42 -20.28
N ALA A 58 14.99 -21.07 -21.36
CA ALA A 58 14.12 -21.66 -22.36
C ALA A 58 13.25 -22.82 -21.81
N SER A 59 13.63 -23.38 -20.65
CA SER A 59 12.92 -24.46 -19.98
C SER A 59 11.95 -24.00 -18.89
N ILE A 60 11.69 -22.70 -18.75
CA ILE A 60 10.83 -22.15 -17.68
C ILE A 60 9.47 -22.84 -17.57
N GLN A 61 8.81 -23.10 -18.70
CA GLN A 61 7.54 -23.83 -18.71
C GLN A 61 7.68 -25.27 -18.23
N ALA A 62 8.72 -25.98 -18.71
CA ALA A 62 8.99 -27.35 -18.30
C ALA A 62 9.32 -27.44 -16.79
N ALA A 63 10.05 -26.47 -16.25
CA ALA A 63 10.35 -26.38 -14.82
C ALA A 63 9.08 -26.15 -13.99
N LEU A 64 8.16 -25.29 -14.43
CA LEU A 64 6.87 -25.07 -13.77
C LEU A 64 6.00 -26.33 -13.79
N ASP A 65 5.97 -27.04 -14.92
CA ASP A 65 5.20 -28.29 -15.06
C ASP A 65 5.79 -29.42 -14.20
N LEU A 66 7.11 -29.46 -14.02
CA LEU A 66 7.79 -30.48 -13.21
C LEU A 66 7.76 -30.19 -11.70
N HIS A 67 8.07 -28.97 -11.29
CA HIS A 67 8.30 -28.62 -9.89
C HIS A 67 7.11 -27.92 -9.22
N GLY A 68 6.16 -27.38 -10.00
CA GLY A 68 5.03 -26.61 -9.51
C GLY A 68 5.41 -25.21 -8.98
N ALA A 69 6.53 -25.07 -8.26
CA ALA A 69 7.05 -23.80 -7.76
C ALA A 69 8.47 -23.55 -8.27
N VAL A 70 8.67 -22.44 -8.98
CA VAL A 70 9.95 -22.05 -9.58
C VAL A 70 10.30 -20.64 -9.11
N ARG A 71 11.54 -20.43 -8.65
CA ARG A 71 12.14 -19.11 -8.53
C ARG A 71 13.22 -18.88 -9.58
N LEU A 72 13.33 -17.66 -10.06
CA LEU A 72 14.26 -17.29 -11.12
C LEU A 72 15.51 -16.63 -10.55
N GLU A 73 16.67 -17.00 -11.07
CA GLU A 73 17.92 -16.24 -10.90
C GLU A 73 17.77 -14.82 -11.49
N LYS A 74 18.60 -13.85 -11.08
CA LYS A 74 18.64 -12.52 -11.68
C LYS A 74 18.94 -12.62 -13.19
N GLY A 75 18.09 -12.01 -14.03
CA GLY A 75 18.30 -12.00 -15.49
C GLY A 75 17.03 -11.72 -16.30
N ASP A 76 17.14 -11.89 -17.63
CA ASP A 76 16.03 -11.73 -18.59
C ASP A 76 15.55 -13.09 -19.11
N TYR A 77 14.36 -13.50 -18.65
CA TYR A 77 13.67 -14.75 -19.00
C TYR A 77 12.65 -14.57 -20.14
N SER A 78 12.68 -13.44 -20.85
CA SER A 78 11.87 -13.29 -22.07
C SER A 78 12.32 -14.27 -23.17
N GLY A 79 11.35 -14.62 -24.02
CA GLY A 79 11.50 -15.52 -25.17
C GLY A 79 10.58 -16.72 -25.16
N VAL A 80 10.01 -17.08 -24.00
CA VAL A 80 9.08 -18.21 -23.84
C VAL A 80 7.84 -17.72 -23.10
N ASP A 81 6.68 -17.72 -23.76
CA ASP A 81 5.41 -17.42 -23.10
C ASP A 81 5.09 -18.49 -22.06
N ILE A 82 4.51 -18.05 -20.94
CA ILE A 82 4.32 -18.86 -19.74
C ILE A 82 2.83 -19.15 -19.58
N VAL A 83 2.47 -20.40 -19.33
CA VAL A 83 1.11 -20.85 -19.04
C VAL A 83 1.05 -21.38 -17.62
N MET A 84 0.29 -20.69 -16.76
CA MET A 84 0.11 -21.04 -15.36
C MET A 84 -1.18 -21.85 -15.16
N LYS A 85 -1.04 -22.97 -14.45
CA LYS A 85 -2.12 -23.87 -14.03
C LYS A 85 -2.27 -23.85 -12.51
N SER A 86 -3.34 -24.48 -12.01
CA SER A 86 -3.63 -24.53 -10.56
C SER A 86 -2.41 -24.86 -9.70
N ASN A 87 -2.25 -24.11 -8.61
CA ASN A 87 -1.21 -24.23 -7.60
C ASN A 87 0.24 -24.01 -8.09
N GLN A 88 0.44 -23.60 -9.35
CA GLN A 88 1.76 -23.24 -9.83
C GLN A 88 2.21 -21.87 -9.30
N ARG A 89 3.51 -21.73 -9.06
CA ARG A 89 4.11 -20.52 -8.50
C ARG A 89 5.35 -20.13 -9.28
N LEU A 90 5.40 -18.86 -9.67
CA LEU A 90 6.56 -18.27 -10.34
C LEU A 90 7.02 -17.04 -9.56
N TYR A 91 8.23 -17.15 -9.02
CA TYR A 91 8.89 -16.09 -8.28
C TYR A 91 10.05 -15.53 -9.10
N GLY A 92 10.04 -14.23 -9.37
CA GLY A 92 11.22 -13.52 -9.88
C GLY A 92 12.19 -13.16 -8.75
N TYR A 93 13.36 -12.69 -9.17
CA TYR A 93 14.37 -12.09 -8.31
C TYR A 93 13.82 -10.81 -7.64
N PRO A 94 14.23 -10.45 -6.40
CA PRO A 94 13.64 -9.32 -5.67
C PRO A 94 13.69 -7.95 -6.37
N SER A 95 14.67 -7.72 -7.26
CA SER A 95 14.74 -6.52 -8.12
C SER A 95 13.90 -6.62 -9.41
N LEU A 96 12.91 -7.51 -9.41
CA LEU A 96 12.09 -7.96 -10.53
C LEU A 96 12.85 -8.72 -11.64
N THR A 97 12.17 -9.72 -12.21
CA THR A 97 12.67 -10.50 -13.34
C THR A 97 11.85 -10.23 -14.59
N LYS A 98 12.52 -9.88 -15.68
CA LYS A 98 11.87 -9.70 -16.98
C LYS A 98 11.41 -11.04 -17.55
N VAL A 99 10.16 -11.10 -17.98
CA VAL A 99 9.51 -12.31 -18.51
C VAL A 99 8.65 -12.00 -19.74
N SER A 100 8.27 -13.05 -20.47
CA SER A 100 7.36 -13.00 -21.61
C SER A 100 5.88 -12.86 -21.18
N ASN A 101 4.93 -13.02 -22.12
CA ASN A 101 3.52 -13.03 -21.76
C ASN A 101 3.22 -14.19 -20.81
N ILE A 102 2.23 -13.97 -19.93
CA ILE A 102 1.76 -14.99 -18.99
C ILE A 102 0.27 -15.20 -19.22
N THR A 103 -0.15 -16.45 -19.37
CA THR A 103 -1.56 -16.83 -19.42
C THR A 103 -1.92 -17.64 -18.19
N ILE A 104 -2.97 -17.23 -17.48
CA ILE A 104 -3.58 -18.02 -16.41
C ILE A 104 -4.67 -18.86 -17.04
N THR A 105 -4.49 -20.19 -17.04
CA THR A 105 -5.43 -21.12 -17.64
C THR A 105 -6.79 -21.02 -16.95
N ALA A 106 -7.86 -21.06 -17.74
CA ALA A 106 -9.22 -21.03 -17.22
C ALA A 106 -9.46 -22.19 -16.22
N GLY A 107 -10.16 -21.92 -15.13
CA GLY A 107 -10.37 -22.89 -14.04
C GLY A 107 -9.22 -23.01 -13.04
N SER A 108 -8.12 -22.27 -13.22
CA SER A 108 -6.97 -22.37 -12.30
C SER A 108 -7.28 -21.77 -10.93
N THR A 109 -6.81 -22.44 -9.87
CA THR A 109 -6.86 -21.90 -8.50
C THR A 109 -5.48 -21.84 -7.86
N GLY A 110 -5.24 -20.86 -6.99
CA GLY A 110 -4.03 -20.82 -6.15
C GLY A 110 -2.73 -20.56 -6.92
N VAL A 111 -2.80 -19.91 -8.09
CA VAL A 111 -1.61 -19.48 -8.83
C VAL A 111 -0.93 -18.34 -8.09
N VAL A 112 0.41 -18.34 -8.03
CA VAL A 112 1.21 -17.23 -7.50
C VAL A 112 2.16 -16.71 -8.56
N LEU A 113 2.08 -15.40 -8.83
CA LEU A 113 3.06 -14.66 -9.63
C LEU A 113 3.65 -13.55 -8.77
N GLU A 114 4.97 -13.50 -8.67
CA GLU A 114 5.61 -12.56 -7.76
C GLU A 114 6.95 -12.03 -8.27
N ASN A 115 7.20 -10.73 -8.09
CA ASN A 115 8.43 -10.04 -8.49
C ASN A 115 8.74 -10.16 -10.00
N LEU A 116 7.74 -9.92 -10.85
CA LEU A 116 7.87 -10.07 -12.31
C LEU A 116 7.73 -8.73 -13.04
N LEU A 117 8.47 -8.62 -14.14
CA LEU A 117 8.50 -7.48 -15.03
C LEU A 117 8.13 -7.91 -16.47
N PRO A 118 6.86 -8.26 -16.75
CA PRO A 118 6.40 -8.51 -18.12
C PRO A 118 6.19 -7.16 -18.83
N GLN A 119 7.28 -6.39 -18.95
CA GLN A 119 7.28 -5.02 -19.46
C GLN A 119 6.69 -4.96 -20.87
N ASP A 120 5.64 -4.16 -21.02
CA ASP A 120 4.88 -3.99 -22.27
C ASP A 120 4.33 -5.32 -22.81
N LYS A 121 4.14 -6.31 -21.92
CA LYS A 121 3.51 -7.61 -22.20
C LYS A 121 2.21 -7.74 -21.44
N THR A 122 1.56 -8.88 -21.65
CA THR A 122 0.24 -9.16 -21.07
C THR A 122 0.31 -10.27 -20.04
N ILE A 123 -0.44 -10.09 -18.95
CA ILE A 123 -0.93 -11.17 -18.10
C ILE A 123 -2.39 -11.39 -18.49
N THR A 124 -2.68 -12.52 -19.14
CA THR A 124 -4.02 -12.85 -19.63
C THR A 124 -4.73 -13.81 -18.70
N LEU A 125 -5.91 -13.44 -18.21
CA LEU A 125 -6.85 -14.36 -17.56
C LEU A 125 -7.71 -15.01 -18.65
N GLN A 126 -7.49 -16.31 -18.90
CA GLN A 126 -8.16 -17.01 -19.99
C GLN A 126 -9.66 -17.19 -19.72
N ALA A 127 -10.49 -16.98 -20.74
CA ALA A 127 -11.92 -17.23 -20.67
C ALA A 127 -12.25 -18.73 -20.51
N GLY A 128 -13.30 -19.03 -19.74
CA GLY A 128 -13.74 -20.40 -19.45
C GLY A 128 -14.06 -20.58 -17.97
N GLY A 129 -13.59 -21.68 -17.38
CA GLY A 129 -13.76 -22.00 -15.95
C GLY A 129 -13.25 -20.90 -15.01
N VAL A 130 -13.79 -20.87 -13.79
CA VAL A 130 -13.51 -19.83 -12.79
C VAL A 130 -12.04 -19.85 -12.35
N ILE A 131 -11.32 -18.75 -12.55
CA ILE A 131 -9.98 -18.53 -11.99
C ILE A 131 -10.11 -17.95 -10.58
N SER A 132 -9.53 -18.60 -9.56
CA SER A 132 -9.78 -18.17 -8.18
C SER A 132 -8.61 -18.29 -7.22
N ASN A 133 -8.63 -17.48 -6.16
CA ASN A 133 -7.64 -17.53 -5.08
C ASN A 133 -6.19 -17.38 -5.58
N CYS A 134 -5.97 -16.71 -6.71
CA CYS A 134 -4.64 -16.44 -7.24
C CYS A 134 -4.06 -15.16 -6.61
N THR A 135 -2.74 -15.09 -6.52
CA THR A 135 -2.00 -13.92 -6.02
C THR A 135 -1.03 -13.41 -7.08
N PHE A 136 -1.12 -12.11 -7.37
CA PHE A 136 -0.25 -11.39 -8.29
C PHE A 136 0.42 -10.27 -7.51
N LYS A 137 1.69 -10.41 -7.14
CA LYS A 137 2.37 -9.52 -6.18
C LYS A 137 3.62 -8.90 -6.80
N SER A 138 3.78 -7.58 -6.70
CA SER A 138 4.94 -6.86 -7.26
C SER A 138 5.15 -7.17 -8.74
N ILE A 139 4.10 -6.94 -9.53
CA ILE A 139 4.14 -7.01 -11.00
C ILE A 139 4.27 -5.59 -11.53
N LYS A 140 5.20 -5.33 -12.45
CA LYS A 140 5.38 -3.98 -13.02
C LYS A 140 5.32 -3.96 -14.55
N TRP A 141 4.84 -2.82 -15.06
CA TRP A 141 4.70 -2.47 -16.47
C TRP A 141 3.97 -3.52 -17.30
N ALA A 142 2.94 -4.11 -16.71
CA ALA A 142 2.19 -5.23 -17.26
C ALA A 142 0.76 -4.82 -17.60
N THR A 143 0.22 -5.28 -18.73
CA THR A 143 -1.23 -5.18 -18.99
C THR A 143 -1.92 -6.42 -18.46
N LEU A 144 -2.76 -6.28 -17.44
CA LEU A 144 -3.67 -7.33 -16.99
C LEU A 144 -4.86 -7.32 -17.94
N LYS A 145 -5.07 -8.42 -18.67
CA LYS A 145 -6.13 -8.53 -19.66
C LYS A 145 -7.07 -9.66 -19.33
N ALA A 146 -8.37 -9.39 -19.36
CA ALA A 146 -9.41 -10.40 -19.23
C ALA A 146 -10.56 -10.05 -20.18
N THR A 147 -10.83 -10.92 -21.14
CA THR A 147 -11.96 -10.76 -22.06
C THR A 147 -12.90 -11.94 -21.88
N ASN A 148 -14.13 -11.69 -21.45
CA ASN A 148 -15.13 -12.71 -21.14
C ASN A 148 -14.66 -13.78 -20.13
N ALA A 149 -13.70 -13.42 -19.28
CA ALA A 149 -13.16 -14.34 -18.29
C ALA A 149 -14.06 -14.41 -17.06
N THR A 150 -13.90 -15.49 -16.30
CA THR A 150 -14.59 -15.66 -15.03
C THR A 150 -13.56 -15.80 -13.93
N PHE A 151 -13.51 -14.86 -12.99
CA PHE A 151 -12.52 -14.91 -11.92
C PHE A 151 -12.99 -14.30 -10.60
N THR A 152 -12.59 -14.90 -9.48
CA THR A 152 -13.05 -14.46 -8.15
C THR A 152 -12.03 -14.68 -7.04
N ASN A 153 -12.10 -13.84 -6.00
CA ASN A 153 -11.23 -13.96 -4.81
C ASN A 153 -9.73 -13.90 -5.15
N ASN A 154 -9.35 -13.24 -6.24
CA ASN A 154 -7.94 -13.04 -6.58
C ASN A 154 -7.42 -11.77 -5.92
N THR A 155 -6.14 -11.77 -5.60
CA THR A 155 -5.47 -10.64 -4.93
C THR A 155 -4.33 -10.13 -5.82
N PHE A 156 -4.38 -8.85 -6.13
CA PHE A 156 -3.36 -8.11 -6.88
C PHE A 156 -2.70 -7.12 -5.91
N ILE A 157 -1.38 -7.20 -5.73
CA ILE A 157 -0.64 -6.42 -4.73
C ILE A 157 0.52 -5.71 -5.44
N ASN A 158 0.64 -4.40 -5.29
CA ASN A 158 1.67 -3.58 -5.93
C ASN A 158 1.73 -3.81 -7.45
N TYR A 159 0.56 -3.78 -8.09
CA TYR A 159 0.42 -3.99 -9.53
C TYR A 159 0.67 -2.67 -10.28
N GLY A 160 1.68 -2.68 -11.15
CA GLY A 160 2.05 -1.57 -12.03
C GLY A 160 1.65 -1.83 -13.47
N GLY A 161 0.86 -0.94 -14.06
CA GLY A 161 0.40 -1.01 -15.45
C GLY A 161 -1.12 -1.08 -15.58
N ASN A 162 -1.57 -1.29 -16.81
CA ASN A 162 -2.99 -1.24 -17.14
C ASN A 162 -3.76 -2.45 -16.65
N ILE A 163 -5.00 -2.23 -16.24
CA ILE A 163 -5.97 -3.29 -15.91
C ILE A 163 -7.14 -3.15 -16.88
N LEU A 164 -7.24 -4.08 -17.84
CA LEU A 164 -8.21 -4.08 -18.92
C LEU A 164 -9.10 -5.32 -18.84
N ILE A 165 -10.21 -5.20 -18.12
CA ILE A 165 -11.19 -6.26 -17.91
C ILE A 165 -12.48 -5.93 -18.65
N ASP A 166 -12.83 -6.75 -19.63
CA ASP A 166 -14.05 -6.63 -20.41
C ASP A 166 -14.82 -7.95 -20.38
N CYS A 167 -15.82 -8.00 -19.52
CA CYS A 167 -16.78 -9.10 -19.40
C CYS A 167 -18.17 -8.65 -19.88
N SER A 168 -18.25 -7.70 -20.81
CA SER A 168 -19.52 -7.12 -21.29
C SER A 168 -20.42 -8.14 -22.01
N GLN A 169 -19.84 -9.17 -22.63
CA GLN A 169 -20.63 -10.20 -23.31
C GLN A 169 -20.89 -11.44 -22.43
N SER A 170 -19.91 -11.86 -21.64
CA SER A 170 -20.04 -13.01 -20.72
C SER A 170 -18.95 -13.00 -19.65
N GLY A 171 -19.03 -13.93 -18.70
CA GLY A 171 -18.08 -14.02 -17.58
C GLY A 171 -18.38 -13.01 -16.47
N TYR A 172 -17.51 -12.95 -15.48
CA TYR A 172 -17.61 -12.04 -14.34
C TYR A 172 -16.30 -11.92 -13.58
N PHE A 173 -16.18 -10.85 -12.79
CA PHE A 173 -15.10 -10.66 -11.84
C PHE A 173 -15.67 -10.25 -10.48
N ARG A 174 -15.41 -11.07 -9.45
CA ARG A 174 -16.07 -10.92 -8.15
C ARG A 174 -15.10 -11.00 -6.99
N ASN A 175 -15.29 -10.16 -5.98
CA ASN A 175 -14.56 -10.25 -4.70
C ASN A 175 -13.03 -10.19 -4.85
N ASN A 176 -12.53 -9.55 -5.92
CA ASN A 176 -11.09 -9.40 -6.10
C ASN A 176 -10.57 -8.20 -5.31
N LYS A 177 -9.34 -8.31 -4.82
CA LYS A 177 -8.64 -7.26 -4.07
C LYS A 177 -7.53 -6.68 -4.94
N PHE A 178 -7.53 -5.38 -5.13
CA PHE A 178 -6.45 -4.64 -5.78
C PHE A 178 -5.82 -3.72 -4.74
N ILE A 179 -4.63 -4.07 -4.27
CA ILE A 179 -3.90 -3.36 -3.21
C ILE A 179 -2.69 -2.71 -3.87
N LYS A 180 -2.61 -1.38 -3.86
CA LYS A 180 -1.62 -0.59 -4.61
C LYS A 180 -1.67 -0.89 -6.11
N HIS A 181 -2.61 -0.26 -6.80
CA HIS A 181 -2.60 -0.17 -8.26
C HIS A 181 -1.96 1.14 -8.68
N GLN A 182 -1.01 1.08 -9.60
CA GLN A 182 -0.36 2.25 -10.17
C GLN A 182 -0.29 2.11 -11.69
N SER A 183 -0.68 3.14 -12.42
CA SER A 183 -0.42 3.21 -13.86
C SER A 183 -0.32 4.66 -14.32
N GLY A 184 0.37 4.89 -15.43
CA GLY A 184 0.62 6.22 -15.94
C GLY A 184 1.17 6.30 -17.35
N GLY A 185 1.19 7.50 -17.94
CA GLY A 185 1.75 7.77 -19.28
C GLY A 185 1.03 7.07 -20.45
N LEU A 186 -0.23 6.68 -20.24
CA LEU A 186 -1.02 5.88 -21.18
C LEU A 186 -2.41 6.51 -21.39
N THR A 187 -3.02 6.27 -22.56
CA THR A 187 -4.36 6.80 -22.87
C THR A 187 -5.43 6.20 -21.99
N THR A 188 -5.39 4.88 -21.74
CA THR A 188 -6.34 4.18 -20.85
C THR A 188 -5.60 3.40 -19.79
N VAL A 189 -5.97 3.57 -18.52
CA VAL A 189 -5.31 2.96 -17.37
C VAL A 189 -6.14 1.83 -16.77
N LEU A 190 -7.43 2.06 -16.57
CA LEU A 190 -8.33 1.12 -15.89
C LEU A 190 -9.63 0.93 -16.68
N THR A 191 -9.93 -0.30 -17.07
CA THR A 191 -11.22 -0.68 -17.66
C THR A 191 -11.80 -1.86 -16.90
N MET A 192 -13.05 -1.73 -16.47
CA MET A 192 -13.80 -2.79 -15.81
C MET A 192 -15.25 -2.81 -16.30
N LYS A 193 -15.54 -3.64 -17.30
CA LYS A 193 -16.87 -3.78 -17.89
C LYS A 193 -17.49 -5.11 -17.49
N GLY A 194 -18.67 -5.05 -16.86
CA GLY A 194 -19.48 -6.21 -16.53
C GLY A 194 -20.69 -6.35 -17.44
N ASN A 195 -21.63 -7.20 -17.05
CA ASN A 195 -22.88 -7.42 -17.75
C ASN A 195 -24.02 -7.68 -16.74
N THR A 196 -25.27 -7.68 -17.22
CA THR A 196 -26.45 -7.87 -16.36
C THR A 196 -26.83 -9.34 -16.14
N THR A 197 -26.34 -10.26 -16.99
CA THR A 197 -26.66 -11.70 -16.93
C THR A 197 -25.88 -12.41 -15.82
N THR A 198 -24.58 -12.17 -15.74
CA THR A 198 -23.65 -12.67 -14.72
C THR A 198 -22.89 -11.50 -14.10
N PRO A 199 -23.53 -10.74 -13.20
CA PRO A 199 -22.99 -9.46 -12.75
C PRO A 199 -21.69 -9.57 -11.95
N SER A 200 -20.83 -8.58 -12.10
CA SER A 200 -19.59 -8.36 -11.33
C SER A 200 -19.87 -7.51 -10.08
N TYR A 201 -19.24 -7.85 -8.95
CA TYR A 201 -19.44 -7.17 -7.66
C TYR A 201 -18.32 -7.46 -6.66
N GLY A 202 -18.30 -6.73 -5.54
CA GLY A 202 -17.42 -6.99 -4.40
C GLY A 202 -15.93 -6.74 -4.66
N ASN A 203 -15.57 -6.14 -5.79
CA ASN A 203 -14.18 -5.78 -6.07
C ASN A 203 -13.80 -4.51 -5.30
N VAL A 204 -12.65 -4.55 -4.64
CA VAL A 204 -12.15 -3.46 -3.81
C VAL A 204 -10.77 -3.06 -4.30
N HIS A 205 -10.63 -1.77 -4.62
CA HIS A 205 -9.37 -1.11 -4.91
C HIS A 205 -8.93 -0.34 -3.68
N LEU A 206 -7.77 -0.65 -3.16
CA LEU A 206 -7.16 0.06 -2.06
C LEU A 206 -5.84 0.65 -2.55
N HIS A 207 -5.70 1.97 -2.42
CA HIS A 207 -4.59 2.78 -2.90
C HIS A 207 -4.42 2.67 -4.42
N THR A 208 -5.11 3.53 -5.16
CA THR A 208 -5.00 3.67 -6.62
C THR A 208 -4.28 4.96 -6.96
N ASN A 209 -3.21 4.88 -7.75
CA ASN A 209 -2.46 6.04 -8.24
C ASN A 209 -2.51 6.10 -9.77
N PHE A 210 -3.14 7.15 -10.31
CA PHE A 210 -3.17 7.47 -11.74
C PHE A 210 -2.16 8.58 -12.05
N LEU A 211 -0.99 8.19 -12.54
CA LEU A 211 0.12 9.11 -12.77
C LEU A 211 0.12 9.59 -14.22
N THR A 212 -0.29 10.83 -14.47
CA THR A 212 -0.21 11.49 -15.79
C THR A 212 -0.79 10.68 -16.97
N PRO A 213 -2.01 10.10 -16.87
CA PRO A 213 -2.61 9.43 -18.01
C PRO A 213 -2.88 10.42 -19.15
N HIS A 214 -2.56 10.02 -20.37
CA HIS A 214 -2.62 10.87 -21.57
C HIS A 214 -4.07 11.14 -22.03
N GLY A 215 -4.99 10.21 -21.75
CA GLY A 215 -6.38 10.28 -22.21
C GLY A 215 -7.41 9.76 -21.19
N ASP A 216 -8.38 8.99 -21.69
CA ASP A 216 -9.47 8.37 -20.91
C ASP A 216 -8.95 7.44 -19.80
N THR A 217 -8.78 8.01 -18.60
CA THR A 217 -8.07 7.37 -17.48
C THR A 217 -8.73 6.08 -17.01
N SER A 218 -10.01 6.14 -16.61
CA SER A 218 -10.74 4.96 -16.16
C SER A 218 -12.18 4.89 -16.68
N GLU A 219 -12.62 3.66 -16.96
CA GLU A 219 -13.96 3.35 -17.44
C GLU A 219 -14.51 2.11 -16.74
N LEU A 220 -15.58 2.31 -15.96
CA LEU A 220 -16.35 1.26 -15.30
C LEU A 220 -17.75 1.23 -15.91
N ASP A 221 -18.27 0.04 -16.21
CA ASP A 221 -19.61 -0.10 -16.78
C ASP A 221 -20.30 -1.40 -16.34
N ASN A 222 -21.60 -1.32 -16.10
CA ASN A 222 -22.47 -2.47 -15.81
C ASN A 222 -22.00 -3.34 -14.64
N LEU A 223 -21.55 -2.71 -13.53
CA LEU A 223 -21.15 -3.41 -12.30
C LEU A 223 -22.20 -3.21 -11.20
N VAL A 224 -22.51 -4.26 -10.46
CA VAL A 224 -23.39 -4.17 -9.29
C VAL A 224 -22.74 -3.36 -8.16
N SER A 225 -21.40 -3.41 -8.04
CA SER A 225 -20.69 -2.56 -7.10
C SER A 225 -19.21 -2.35 -7.45
N ALA A 226 -18.66 -1.19 -7.08
CA ALA A 226 -17.23 -0.94 -7.03
C ALA A 226 -16.87 -0.12 -5.78
N THR A 227 -15.77 -0.48 -5.11
CA THR A 227 -15.24 0.24 -3.95
C THR A 227 -13.80 0.66 -4.21
N PHE A 228 -13.50 1.94 -3.96
CA PHE A 228 -12.17 2.52 -4.01
C PHE A 228 -11.85 3.16 -2.66
N VAL A 229 -10.71 2.83 -2.09
CA VAL A 229 -10.20 3.33 -0.81
C VAL A 229 -8.84 3.97 -1.09
N GLY A 230 -8.78 5.30 -1.22
CA GLY A 230 -7.59 5.99 -1.70
C GLY A 230 -7.51 6.02 -3.21
N ILE A 231 -7.75 7.19 -3.80
CA ILE A 231 -7.44 7.51 -5.19
C ILE A 231 -6.63 8.80 -5.21
N ASP A 232 -5.43 8.74 -5.76
CA ASP A 232 -4.65 9.93 -6.13
C ASP A 232 -4.44 9.94 -7.64
N ALA A 233 -4.58 11.12 -8.25
CA ALA A 233 -4.40 11.27 -9.68
C ALA A 233 -3.69 12.58 -10.02
N GLU A 234 -2.69 12.47 -10.87
CA GLU A 234 -1.87 13.60 -11.28
C GLU A 234 -2.04 13.83 -12.78
N GLY A 235 -2.38 15.06 -13.18
CA GLY A 235 -2.39 15.48 -14.58
C GLY A 235 -3.18 14.54 -15.49
N TRP A 236 -4.42 14.18 -15.12
CA TRP A 236 -5.19 13.28 -15.96
C TRP A 236 -5.64 13.96 -17.26
N ASN A 237 -5.72 13.16 -18.33
CA ASN A 237 -5.88 13.68 -19.69
C ASN A 237 -4.75 14.65 -20.07
N LEU A 238 -3.51 14.32 -19.69
CA LEU A 238 -2.35 15.19 -19.78
C LEU A 238 -2.15 15.78 -21.17
N THR A 239 -2.26 14.95 -22.21
CA THR A 239 -2.05 15.34 -23.61
C THR A 239 -3.35 15.73 -24.32
N GLY A 240 -4.51 15.53 -23.67
CA GLY A 240 -5.82 15.81 -24.25
C GLY A 240 -6.33 14.73 -25.21
N ASP A 241 -5.80 13.51 -25.15
CA ASP A 241 -6.22 12.40 -26.03
C ASP A 241 -7.61 11.85 -25.67
N GLY A 242 -8.08 12.12 -24.46
CA GLY A 242 -9.34 11.64 -23.90
C GLY A 242 -10.42 12.71 -23.86
N THR A 243 -11.65 12.25 -23.63
CA THR A 243 -12.85 13.10 -23.51
C THR A 243 -13.64 12.85 -22.24
N LYS A 244 -13.31 11.78 -21.51
CA LYS A 244 -14.02 11.37 -20.30
C LYS A 244 -13.45 12.06 -19.06
N ALA A 245 -14.26 12.11 -18.01
CA ALA A 245 -13.77 12.38 -16.67
C ALA A 245 -12.73 11.31 -16.26
N MET A 246 -11.84 11.66 -15.33
CA MET A 246 -10.84 10.73 -14.79
C MET A 246 -11.47 9.42 -14.33
N PHE A 247 -12.56 9.52 -13.57
CA PHE A 247 -13.38 8.40 -13.12
C PHE A 247 -14.73 8.38 -13.85
N LYS A 248 -14.82 7.64 -14.96
CA LYS A 248 -16.09 7.41 -15.65
C LYS A 248 -16.72 6.10 -15.19
N ALA A 249 -17.96 6.18 -14.70
CA ALA A 249 -18.72 5.01 -14.29
C ALA A 249 -20.16 5.07 -14.85
N SER A 250 -20.60 4.01 -15.52
CA SER A 250 -21.92 3.95 -16.18
C SER A 250 -22.71 2.71 -15.74
N ASN A 251 -24.05 2.83 -15.66
CA ASN A 251 -24.94 1.70 -15.36
C ASN A 251 -24.57 0.94 -14.07
N MET A 252 -24.16 1.66 -13.04
CA MET A 252 -23.65 1.06 -11.81
C MET A 252 -24.76 0.84 -10.78
N GLY A 253 -24.57 -0.17 -9.92
CA GLY A 253 -25.34 -0.33 -8.68
C GLY A 253 -24.83 0.63 -7.59
N ASN A 254 -23.83 0.20 -6.82
CA ASN A 254 -23.23 1.00 -5.74
C ASN A 254 -21.78 1.39 -6.03
N VAL A 255 -21.44 2.66 -5.90
CA VAL A 255 -20.05 3.16 -5.99
C VAL A 255 -19.66 3.77 -4.66
N LYS A 256 -18.57 3.29 -4.05
CA LYS A 256 -18.00 3.82 -2.81
C LYS A 256 -16.59 4.30 -3.08
N ILE A 257 -16.29 5.54 -2.71
CA ILE A 257 -14.96 6.14 -2.90
C ILE A 257 -14.54 6.79 -1.58
N THR A 258 -13.32 6.56 -1.14
CA THR A 258 -12.71 7.36 -0.07
C THR A 258 -11.41 7.99 -0.51
N ASP A 259 -11.04 9.09 0.14
CA ASP A 259 -9.74 9.74 -0.03
C ASP A 259 -9.47 10.06 -1.51
N LEU A 260 -10.42 10.78 -2.12
CA LEU A 260 -10.37 11.19 -3.52
C LEU A 260 -9.54 12.47 -3.65
N GLY A 261 -8.27 12.30 -4.00
CA GLY A 261 -7.24 13.33 -4.13
C GLY A 261 -6.61 13.42 -5.52
N GLY A 262 -5.66 14.34 -5.65
CA GLY A 262 -4.94 14.59 -6.89
C GLY A 262 -4.95 16.06 -7.35
N GLY A 263 -4.49 16.29 -8.58
CA GLY A 263 -4.48 17.60 -9.23
C GLY A 263 -4.42 17.53 -10.75
N ASN A 264 -5.07 18.47 -11.44
CA ASN A 264 -5.19 18.49 -12.91
C ASN A 264 -4.81 19.83 -13.56
N SER A 265 -4.04 20.66 -12.86
CA SER A 265 -3.81 22.05 -13.27
C SER A 265 -3.00 22.17 -14.57
N TYR A 266 -2.15 21.19 -14.86
CA TYR A 266 -1.18 21.24 -15.97
C TYR A 266 -1.55 20.34 -17.17
N SER A 267 -2.73 19.71 -17.17
CA SER A 267 -3.22 18.94 -18.32
C SER A 267 -3.64 19.84 -19.48
N ALA A 268 -3.35 19.41 -20.71
CA ALA A 268 -3.69 20.12 -21.93
C ALA A 268 -5.20 20.35 -22.08
N VAL A 269 -6.02 19.35 -21.72
CA VAL A 269 -7.47 19.45 -21.71
C VAL A 269 -8.00 18.93 -20.37
N ARG A 270 -8.57 19.83 -19.58
CA ARG A 270 -9.14 19.48 -18.27
C ARG A 270 -10.53 18.86 -18.44
N THR A 271 -10.72 17.69 -17.85
CA THR A 271 -12.03 17.02 -17.72
C THR A 271 -12.41 16.87 -16.24
N GLY A 272 -13.62 16.39 -15.98
CA GLY A 272 -14.10 16.13 -14.62
C GLY A 272 -13.22 15.15 -13.84
N ALA A 273 -13.22 15.26 -12.51
CA ALA A 273 -12.64 14.21 -11.67
C ALA A 273 -13.52 12.95 -11.74
N TYR A 274 -14.84 13.10 -11.83
CA TYR A 274 -15.75 11.97 -12.01
C TYR A 274 -16.99 12.33 -12.83
N ASP A 275 -17.51 11.30 -13.50
CA ASP A 275 -18.80 11.29 -14.19
C ASP A 275 -19.44 9.92 -13.88
N ILE A 276 -20.44 9.93 -12.98
CA ILE A 276 -20.98 8.70 -12.37
C ILE A 276 -22.49 8.58 -12.60
N ASP A 277 -22.88 7.52 -13.32
CA ASP A 277 -24.24 6.98 -13.34
C ASP A 277 -24.33 5.71 -12.50
N ALA A 278 -24.92 5.83 -11.30
CA ALA A 278 -25.07 4.75 -10.34
C ALA A 278 -26.42 4.84 -9.61
N ALA A 279 -26.88 3.75 -9.00
CA ALA A 279 -28.02 3.84 -8.08
C ALA A 279 -27.65 4.62 -6.81
N ASN A 280 -26.51 4.28 -6.19
CA ASN A 280 -25.98 4.98 -5.01
C ASN A 280 -24.49 5.28 -5.16
N VAL A 281 -24.11 6.49 -4.76
CA VAL A 281 -22.71 6.92 -4.63
C VAL A 281 -22.48 7.38 -3.19
N SER A 282 -21.41 6.88 -2.58
CA SER A 282 -20.94 7.36 -1.28
C SER A 282 -19.48 7.79 -1.39
N ILE A 283 -19.19 9.04 -1.03
CA ILE A 283 -17.83 9.57 -0.99
C ILE A 283 -17.51 10.10 0.40
N LEU A 284 -16.39 9.64 0.95
CA LEU A 284 -15.82 10.08 2.22
C LEU A 284 -14.43 10.69 1.96
N ASN A 285 -14.12 11.86 2.53
CA ASN A 285 -12.82 12.53 2.33
C ASN A 285 -12.48 12.80 0.86
N LYS A 286 -13.24 13.69 0.21
CA LYS A 286 -12.91 14.19 -1.14
C LYS A 286 -12.27 15.57 -1.01
N LYS A 287 -11.05 15.76 -1.52
CA LYS A 287 -10.51 17.13 -1.73
C LYS A 287 -10.26 17.45 -3.20
N LEU A 288 -10.25 16.45 -4.08
CA LEU A 288 -10.22 16.67 -5.52
C LEU A 288 -11.61 17.08 -6.03
N PHE A 289 -11.74 18.28 -6.59
CA PHE A 289 -12.97 18.72 -7.24
C PHE A 289 -12.68 19.52 -8.50
N THR A 290 -13.59 19.43 -9.46
CA THR A 290 -13.58 20.27 -10.66
C THR A 290 -14.98 20.79 -10.93
N GLU A 291 -15.10 21.85 -11.73
CA GLU A 291 -16.40 22.35 -12.19
C GLU A 291 -17.11 21.41 -13.18
N PHE A 292 -16.42 20.37 -13.64
CA PHE A 292 -16.89 19.38 -14.61
C PHE A 292 -17.30 18.05 -13.95
N ASP A 293 -17.31 17.98 -12.62
CA ASP A 293 -17.76 16.79 -11.90
C ASP A 293 -19.27 16.59 -12.09
N VAL A 294 -19.68 15.38 -12.49
CA VAL A 294 -21.08 15.06 -12.83
C VAL A 294 -21.55 13.79 -12.13
N ILE A 295 -22.81 13.81 -11.67
CA ILE A 295 -23.56 12.59 -11.35
C ILE A 295 -24.88 12.54 -12.12
N SER A 296 -25.38 11.34 -12.37
CA SER A 296 -26.68 11.13 -13.03
C SER A 296 -27.87 11.68 -12.21
N PRO A 297 -28.97 12.15 -12.85
CA PRO A 297 -30.17 12.64 -12.15
C PRO A 297 -30.82 11.63 -11.22
N ARG A 298 -30.64 10.33 -11.47
CA ARG A 298 -31.19 9.23 -10.65
C ARG A 298 -30.33 8.84 -9.45
N THR A 299 -29.10 9.32 -9.38
CA THR A 299 -28.13 8.89 -8.37
C THR A 299 -28.49 9.44 -7.00
N ASN A 300 -28.58 8.56 -6.01
CA ASN A 300 -28.53 8.93 -4.60
C ASN A 300 -27.07 9.18 -4.19
N MET A 301 -26.80 10.34 -3.61
CA MET A 301 -25.44 10.75 -3.26
C MET A 301 -25.31 10.98 -1.75
N ILE A 302 -24.32 10.34 -1.15
CA ILE A 302 -23.84 10.63 0.20
C ILE A 302 -22.42 11.19 0.09
N LEU A 303 -22.21 12.40 0.58
CA LEU A 303 -20.92 13.10 0.51
C LEU A 303 -20.55 13.64 1.89
N ILE A 304 -19.52 13.08 2.52
CA ILE A 304 -19.14 13.39 3.91
C ILE A 304 -17.69 13.88 3.98
N GLY A 305 -17.47 15.01 4.66
CA GLY A 305 -16.15 15.58 4.90
C GLY A 305 -15.41 15.82 3.58
N ALA A 306 -16.02 16.61 2.71
CA ALA A 306 -15.60 16.77 1.32
C ALA A 306 -15.51 18.25 0.93
N LEU A 307 -14.80 18.51 -0.18
CA LEU A 307 -14.71 19.81 -0.82
C LEU A 307 -15.35 19.79 -2.22
N GLY A 308 -16.01 20.90 -2.55
CA GLY A 308 -16.61 21.17 -3.85
C GLY A 308 -17.83 20.28 -4.17
N GLY A 309 -18.79 20.87 -4.88
CA GLY A 309 -19.99 20.17 -5.34
C GLY A 309 -19.79 19.33 -6.61
N TYR A 310 -20.91 19.08 -7.29
CA TYR A 310 -21.01 18.46 -8.61
C TYR A 310 -22.26 19.00 -9.31
N LYS A 311 -22.35 18.75 -10.62
CA LYS A 311 -23.55 18.98 -11.40
C LYS A 311 -24.35 17.67 -11.49
N ARG A 312 -25.67 17.77 -11.44
CA ARG A 312 -26.53 16.67 -11.90
C ARG A 312 -26.65 16.75 -13.42
N GLY A 313 -26.60 15.60 -14.10
CA GLY A 313 -26.79 15.51 -15.55
C GLY A 313 -28.14 16.02 -16.03
N SER A 314 -28.36 16.04 -17.35
CA SER A 314 -29.65 16.44 -17.92
C SER A 314 -30.76 15.44 -17.59
N GLY A 315 -31.96 15.95 -17.26
CA GLY A 315 -33.16 15.13 -17.05
C GLY A 315 -33.86 15.43 -15.71
N THR A 316 -34.89 14.66 -15.40
CA THR A 316 -35.61 14.77 -14.13
C THR A 316 -34.79 14.18 -13.00
N VAL A 317 -34.47 15.00 -11.99
CA VAL A 317 -33.79 14.55 -10.78
C VAL A 317 -34.74 13.66 -9.97
N THR A 318 -34.33 12.42 -9.74
CA THR A 318 -35.08 11.42 -8.95
C THR A 318 -34.28 10.88 -7.77
N GLY A 319 -32.95 11.02 -7.78
CA GLY A 319 -32.11 10.73 -6.63
C GLY A 319 -32.07 11.88 -5.62
N TYR A 320 -31.51 11.63 -4.44
CA TYR A 320 -31.32 12.63 -3.39
C TYR A 320 -29.83 12.96 -3.14
N ASP A 321 -29.59 14.07 -2.44
CA ASP A 321 -28.29 14.54 -1.97
C ASP A 321 -28.28 14.56 -0.44
N LEU A 322 -27.35 13.83 0.19
CA LEU A 322 -27.05 13.91 1.61
C LEU A 322 -25.60 14.37 1.79
N TRP A 323 -25.42 15.60 2.24
CA TRP A 323 -24.10 16.20 2.43
C TRP A 323 -23.83 16.43 3.90
N GLY A 324 -22.68 15.98 4.39
CA GLY A 324 -22.23 16.20 5.77
C GLY A 324 -20.90 16.92 5.77
N ASN A 325 -20.86 18.12 6.35
CA ASN A 325 -19.68 19.00 6.38
C ASN A 325 -19.01 19.20 5.01
N LEU A 326 -19.81 19.33 3.95
CA LEU A 326 -19.29 19.82 2.67
C LEU A 326 -18.71 21.22 2.87
N ASP A 327 -17.53 21.47 2.31
CA ASP A 327 -16.80 22.75 2.40
C ASP A 327 -16.64 23.28 3.84
N ASN A 328 -16.42 22.37 4.80
CA ASN A 328 -16.26 22.68 6.23
C ASN A 328 -17.44 23.47 6.85
N THR A 329 -18.65 23.32 6.30
CA THR A 329 -19.84 24.08 6.75
C THR A 329 -20.37 23.70 8.14
N ASN A 330 -19.85 22.63 8.76
CA ASN A 330 -20.36 22.07 10.03
C ASN A 330 -21.87 21.74 9.98
N SER A 331 -22.39 21.42 8.80
CA SER A 331 -23.82 21.21 8.55
C SER A 331 -24.08 19.85 7.90
N LEU A 332 -25.24 19.28 8.20
CA LEU A 332 -25.79 18.16 7.44
C LEU A 332 -26.97 18.66 6.61
N LYS A 333 -26.92 18.47 5.29
CA LYS A 333 -27.96 18.90 4.34
C LYS A 333 -28.57 17.70 3.62
N TYR A 334 -29.89 17.71 3.49
CA TYR A 334 -30.64 16.83 2.61
C TYR A 334 -31.27 17.66 1.48
N ASN A 335 -30.91 17.39 0.23
CA ASN A 335 -31.34 18.17 -0.95
C ASN A 335 -31.19 19.69 -0.75
N ASN A 336 -29.98 20.14 -0.36
CA ASN A 336 -29.63 21.53 -0.03
C ASN A 336 -30.29 22.14 1.22
N ILE A 337 -31.16 21.41 1.93
CA ILE A 337 -31.82 21.89 3.15
C ILE A 337 -31.05 21.38 4.37
N GLU A 338 -30.52 22.31 5.18
CA GLU A 338 -29.87 21.97 6.46
C GLU A 338 -30.85 21.29 7.41
N GLN A 339 -30.43 20.17 7.97
CA GLN A 339 -31.20 19.37 8.92
C GLN A 339 -30.75 19.73 10.34
N THR A 340 -31.57 20.49 11.05
CA THR A 340 -31.29 20.99 12.42
C THR A 340 -32.04 20.21 13.51
N ALA A 341 -32.87 19.26 13.12
CA ALA A 341 -33.64 18.39 14.01
C ALA A 341 -33.82 17.00 13.39
N THR A 342 -34.39 16.08 14.16
CA THR A 342 -34.72 14.73 13.68
C THR A 342 -35.71 14.79 12.52
N ILE A 343 -35.39 14.10 11.43
CA ILE A 343 -36.30 13.94 10.29
C ILE A 343 -37.45 13.04 10.71
N THR A 344 -38.69 13.46 10.45
CA THR A 344 -39.91 12.69 10.73
C THR A 344 -40.57 12.10 9.49
N ASN A 345 -40.15 12.52 8.29
CA ASN A 345 -40.67 11.99 7.03
C ASN A 345 -40.18 10.55 6.81
N THR A 346 -41.11 9.60 6.87
CA THR A 346 -40.82 8.15 6.80
C THR A 346 -40.23 7.70 5.47
N ALA A 347 -40.57 8.35 4.35
CA ALA A 347 -40.01 8.03 3.04
C ALA A 347 -38.54 8.46 2.96
N ILE A 348 -38.20 9.66 3.44
CA ILE A 348 -36.80 10.13 3.53
C ILE A 348 -35.99 9.21 4.45
N ILE A 349 -36.52 8.91 5.64
CA ILE A 349 -35.86 8.02 6.59
C ILE A 349 -35.58 6.67 5.94
N SER A 350 -36.57 6.05 5.29
CA SER A 350 -36.40 4.72 4.67
C SER A 350 -35.35 4.74 3.56
N SER A 351 -35.41 5.74 2.67
CA SER A 351 -34.48 5.88 1.54
C SER A 351 -33.04 6.12 2.01
N VAL A 352 -32.84 7.08 2.92
CA VAL A 352 -31.50 7.40 3.43
C VAL A 352 -30.95 6.25 4.27
N SER A 353 -31.79 5.62 5.10
CA SER A 353 -31.36 4.49 5.94
C SER A 353 -30.89 3.30 5.10
N ALA A 354 -31.58 3.00 3.99
CA ALA A 354 -31.19 1.93 3.08
C ALA A 354 -29.80 2.18 2.47
N SER A 355 -29.48 3.41 2.09
CA SER A 355 -28.16 3.76 1.56
C SER A 355 -27.07 3.77 2.62
N ILE A 356 -27.38 4.21 3.84
CA ILE A 356 -26.42 4.18 4.98
C ILE A 356 -26.09 2.74 5.36
N LEU A 357 -27.10 1.89 5.55
CA LEU A 357 -26.92 0.51 6.01
C LEU A 357 -26.38 -0.39 4.91
N GLY A 358 -26.88 -0.26 3.68
CA GLY A 358 -26.57 -1.19 2.59
C GLY A 358 -26.73 -2.66 2.99
N ASN A 359 -26.08 -3.55 2.25
CA ASN A 359 -25.98 -4.96 2.62
C ASN A 359 -24.76 -5.19 3.53
N GLN A 360 -24.92 -6.01 4.55
CA GLN A 360 -23.80 -6.53 5.34
C GLN A 360 -23.07 -7.62 4.54
N TYR A 361 -21.75 -7.47 4.42
CA TYR A 361 -20.87 -8.41 3.73
C TYR A 361 -19.75 -8.87 4.66
N THR A 362 -18.91 -9.79 4.20
CA THR A 362 -17.80 -10.33 5.00
C THR A 362 -16.63 -9.34 4.99
N PRO A 363 -16.20 -8.78 6.14
CA PRO A 363 -15.00 -7.96 6.19
C PRO A 363 -13.77 -8.73 5.75
N TRP A 364 -12.78 -8.02 5.21
CA TRP A 364 -11.48 -8.61 4.96
C TRP A 364 -10.93 -9.26 6.23
N SER A 365 -10.43 -10.48 6.10
CA SER A 365 -9.77 -11.18 7.19
C SER A 365 -8.59 -10.35 7.70
N ARG A 366 -8.45 -10.30 9.03
CA ARG A 366 -7.23 -9.77 9.65
C ARG A 366 -6.02 -10.63 9.26
N PRO A 367 -4.84 -10.02 9.06
CA PRO A 367 -3.62 -10.79 8.89
C PRO A 367 -3.34 -11.65 10.12
N THR A 368 -2.71 -12.80 9.91
CA THR A 368 -2.10 -13.55 11.01
C THR A 368 -0.70 -13.00 11.23
N TRP A 369 -0.42 -12.50 12.43
CA TRP A 369 0.86 -11.89 12.76
C TRP A 369 1.90 -12.97 13.09
N GLU A 370 2.84 -13.19 12.18
CA GLU A 370 3.99 -14.07 12.43
C GLU A 370 4.90 -13.47 13.51
N THR A 371 5.46 -14.32 14.36
CA THR A 371 6.57 -13.92 15.23
C THR A 371 7.78 -13.59 14.36
N LEU A 372 8.27 -12.35 14.44
CA LEU A 372 9.46 -11.95 13.69
C LEU A 372 10.69 -12.73 14.19
N PRO A 373 11.56 -13.20 13.29
CA PRO A 373 12.81 -13.85 13.66
C PRO A 373 13.70 -13.00 14.57
N ASP A 374 14.46 -13.67 15.43
CA ASP A 374 15.51 -13.08 16.27
C ASP A 374 16.80 -13.93 16.18
N PRO A 375 17.53 -13.84 15.04
CA PRO A 375 18.61 -14.76 14.72
C PRO A 375 19.85 -14.65 15.62
N THR A 376 20.04 -13.52 16.32
CA THR A 376 21.18 -13.28 17.23
C THR A 376 20.78 -13.40 18.71
N GLY A 377 19.48 -13.40 19.00
CA GLY A 377 18.94 -13.56 20.35
C GLY A 377 19.19 -12.36 21.27
N VAL A 378 18.75 -12.50 22.51
CA VAL A 378 18.76 -11.41 23.51
C VAL A 378 20.16 -10.94 23.92
N ASN A 379 21.18 -11.77 23.76
CA ASN A 379 22.57 -11.48 24.16
C ASN A 379 23.43 -10.90 23.04
N TRP A 380 22.84 -10.58 21.87
CA TRP A 380 23.56 -10.13 20.67
C TRP A 380 24.59 -9.02 20.91
N ARG A 381 24.30 -8.12 21.85
CA ARG A 381 25.15 -6.95 22.16
C ARG A 381 26.45 -7.33 22.84
N ASP A 382 26.44 -8.37 23.66
CA ASP A 382 27.63 -8.92 24.29
C ASP A 382 28.34 -9.87 23.31
N ASP A 383 27.56 -10.66 22.57
CA ASP A 383 28.06 -11.67 21.63
C ASP A 383 28.80 -11.08 20.42
N ARG A 384 28.56 -9.80 20.07
CA ARG A 384 29.29 -9.12 18.97
C ARG A 384 30.75 -8.82 19.31
N ALA A 385 31.16 -8.87 20.59
CA ALA A 385 32.51 -8.57 21.00
C ALA A 385 33.52 -9.59 20.43
N GLY A 386 34.60 -9.10 19.82
CA GLY A 386 35.67 -9.96 19.28
C GLY A 386 35.29 -10.75 18.02
N LYS A 387 34.10 -10.53 17.45
CA LYS A 387 33.69 -11.18 16.20
C LYS A 387 34.46 -10.62 14.99
N THR A 388 34.53 -11.41 13.93
CA THR A 388 35.26 -11.03 12.71
C THR A 388 34.50 -9.97 11.91
N ASP A 389 35.19 -8.89 11.59
CA ASP A 389 34.66 -7.81 10.76
C ASP A 389 34.51 -8.24 9.30
N SER A 390 33.29 -8.15 8.78
CA SER A 390 32.86 -8.52 7.44
C SER A 390 32.66 -7.32 6.52
N THR A 391 32.97 -6.09 6.98
CA THR A 391 32.71 -4.86 6.21
C THR A 391 33.35 -4.92 4.82
N ILE A 392 34.65 -5.21 4.74
CA ILE A 392 35.38 -5.26 3.45
C ILE A 392 34.82 -6.36 2.55
N TYR A 393 34.51 -7.52 3.11
CA TYR A 393 33.93 -8.63 2.37
C TYR A 393 32.61 -8.24 1.70
N ILE A 394 31.67 -7.69 2.46
CA ILE A 394 30.36 -7.30 1.92
C ILE A 394 30.50 -6.13 0.95
N GLN A 395 31.32 -5.13 1.28
CA GLN A 395 31.52 -3.98 0.39
C GLN A 395 32.14 -4.40 -0.94
N ASN A 396 33.06 -5.37 -0.96
CA ASN A 396 33.60 -5.91 -2.20
C ASN A 396 32.52 -6.61 -3.04
N LEU A 397 31.61 -7.36 -2.41
CA LEU A 397 30.47 -7.96 -3.13
C LEU A 397 29.56 -6.89 -3.76
N ILE A 398 29.27 -5.80 -3.03
CA ILE A 398 28.51 -4.66 -3.57
C ILE A 398 29.24 -4.08 -4.79
N ASN A 399 30.53 -3.79 -4.64
CA ASN A 399 31.31 -3.12 -5.68
C ASN A 399 31.52 -3.99 -6.93
N THR A 400 31.67 -5.31 -6.77
CA THR A 400 31.98 -6.22 -7.88
C THR A 400 30.74 -6.78 -8.55
N ASN A 401 29.68 -7.08 -7.78
CA ASN A 401 28.49 -7.77 -8.30
C ASN A 401 27.26 -6.85 -8.41
N GLY A 402 27.37 -5.61 -7.93
CA GLY A 402 26.25 -4.69 -7.75
C GLY A 402 25.43 -5.05 -6.51
N VAL A 403 24.80 -6.23 -6.53
CA VAL A 403 24.03 -6.76 -5.39
C VAL A 403 24.87 -7.78 -4.63
N ALA A 404 25.11 -7.52 -3.35
CA ALA A 404 25.75 -8.48 -2.46
C ALA A 404 24.76 -9.58 -2.05
N GLU A 405 24.84 -10.73 -2.70
CA GLU A 405 24.11 -11.94 -2.31
C GLU A 405 24.83 -12.66 -1.17
N LEU A 406 24.38 -12.44 0.05
CA LEU A 406 24.94 -13.03 1.26
C LEU A 406 24.39 -14.45 1.48
N PRO A 407 25.24 -15.42 1.86
CA PRO A 407 24.77 -16.73 2.30
C PRO A 407 24.08 -16.65 3.66
N GLU A 408 23.59 -17.80 4.14
CA GLU A 408 23.18 -17.92 5.54
C GLU A 408 24.36 -17.59 6.46
N GLY A 409 24.11 -16.79 7.50
CA GLY A 409 25.18 -16.31 8.36
C GLY A 409 24.87 -15.02 9.11
N THR A 410 25.62 -14.82 10.19
CA THR A 410 25.70 -13.55 10.92
C THR A 410 27.00 -12.83 10.56
N PHE A 411 26.86 -11.62 10.02
CA PHE A 411 27.96 -10.79 9.53
C PHE A 411 28.10 -9.56 10.43
N TYR A 412 29.24 -9.42 11.09
CA TYR A 412 29.53 -8.27 11.94
C TYR A 412 30.26 -7.21 11.13
N ILE A 413 29.84 -5.94 11.19
CA ILE A 413 30.50 -4.84 10.46
C ILE A 413 31.00 -3.77 11.43
N SER A 414 32.14 -3.16 11.13
CA SER A 414 32.75 -2.10 11.94
C SER A 414 32.53 -0.69 11.37
N SER A 415 32.02 -0.59 10.14
CA SER A 415 31.66 0.68 9.49
C SER A 415 30.53 0.50 8.48
N THR A 416 29.96 1.62 8.01
CA THR A 416 28.82 1.60 7.09
C THR A 416 29.14 0.91 5.77
N LEU A 417 28.20 0.10 5.30
CA LEU A 417 28.17 -0.36 3.91
C LEU A 417 27.60 0.76 3.03
N LYS A 418 28.27 1.07 1.93
CA LYS A 418 27.85 2.10 0.98
C LYS A 418 27.13 1.44 -0.19
N VAL A 419 25.88 1.85 -0.42
CA VAL A 419 25.05 1.34 -1.51
C VAL A 419 24.67 2.50 -2.43
N PRO A 420 25.15 2.50 -3.69
CA PRO A 420 24.71 3.46 -4.69
C PRO A 420 23.20 3.37 -4.98
N LEU A 421 22.55 4.52 -5.15
CA LEU A 421 21.19 4.62 -5.68
C LEU A 421 21.24 4.67 -7.21
N ASP A 422 21.29 3.51 -7.85
CA ASP A 422 21.43 3.38 -9.31
C ASP A 422 20.68 2.17 -9.91
N ARG A 423 19.79 1.55 -9.13
CA ARG A 423 18.99 0.36 -9.49
C ARG A 423 19.79 -0.93 -9.68
N ALA A 424 21.11 -0.87 -9.68
CA ALA A 424 21.99 -2.00 -9.89
C ALA A 424 22.56 -2.55 -8.58
N HIS A 425 22.60 -1.73 -7.52
CA HIS A 425 23.21 -2.08 -6.25
C HIS A 425 22.23 -2.44 -5.13
N GLY A 426 22.74 -3.22 -4.17
CA GLY A 426 21.98 -3.59 -2.99
C GLY A 426 22.56 -4.76 -2.22
N ILE A 427 21.76 -5.31 -1.31
CA ILE A 427 22.10 -6.47 -0.48
C ILE A 427 20.91 -7.41 -0.41
N MET A 428 21.18 -8.71 -0.56
CA MET A 428 20.16 -9.76 -0.45
C MET A 428 20.69 -10.90 0.42
N GLY A 429 19.88 -11.39 1.36
CA GLY A 429 20.20 -12.57 2.19
C GLY A 429 19.41 -13.82 1.79
N LYS A 430 19.45 -14.82 2.68
CA LYS A 430 18.70 -16.10 2.59
C LYS A 430 17.48 -16.15 3.50
N GLY A 431 17.08 -15.00 4.03
CA GLY A 431 15.84 -14.78 4.76
C GLY A 431 16.05 -14.14 6.12
N THR A 432 14.98 -13.54 6.65
CA THR A 432 15.04 -12.75 7.89
C THR A 432 15.52 -13.53 9.12
N GLY A 433 15.37 -14.84 9.14
CA GLY A 433 15.89 -15.72 10.20
C GLY A 433 17.24 -16.39 9.89
N LYS A 434 17.79 -16.21 8.68
CA LYS A 434 18.99 -16.92 8.21
C LYS A 434 20.18 -16.04 7.88
N THR A 435 19.96 -14.78 7.51
CA THR A 435 21.04 -13.83 7.19
C THR A 435 20.88 -12.56 8.02
N THR A 436 21.94 -12.19 8.75
CA THR A 436 21.92 -11.03 9.64
C THR A 436 23.17 -10.19 9.46
N ILE A 437 23.01 -8.86 9.40
CA ILE A 437 24.12 -7.91 9.50
C ILE A 437 24.01 -7.20 10.85
N VAL A 438 25.09 -7.24 11.63
CA VAL A 438 25.16 -6.70 12.99
C VAL A 438 26.24 -5.62 13.06
N GLY A 439 25.89 -4.43 13.55
CA GLY A 439 26.90 -3.41 13.87
C GLY A 439 27.74 -3.83 15.08
N MET A 440 29.07 -3.82 14.95
CA MET A 440 29.97 -4.07 16.09
C MET A 440 29.90 -2.97 17.16
N LYS A 441 29.39 -1.80 16.78
CA LYS A 441 29.08 -0.65 17.63
C LYS A 441 27.78 0.00 17.15
N ASP A 442 27.23 0.88 17.99
CA ASP A 442 25.96 1.57 17.73
C ASP A 442 26.14 3.05 17.35
N ASP A 443 27.34 3.44 16.89
CA ASP A 443 27.75 4.82 16.59
C ASP A 443 27.79 5.14 15.08
N PHE A 444 27.44 4.20 14.20
CA PHE A 444 27.37 4.39 12.75
C PHE A 444 26.15 3.71 12.10
N PRO A 445 25.65 4.21 10.96
CA PRO A 445 24.61 3.52 10.18
C PRO A 445 25.12 2.21 9.58
N LEU A 446 24.33 1.13 9.59
CA LEU A 446 24.73 -0.12 8.95
C LEU A 446 24.84 0.03 7.43
N ILE A 447 23.87 0.73 6.82
CA ILE A 447 23.83 1.04 5.39
C ILE A 447 23.69 2.54 5.19
N THR A 448 24.54 3.12 4.34
CA THR A 448 24.44 4.50 3.87
C THR A 448 24.21 4.50 2.36
N LEU A 449 23.15 5.17 1.93
CA LEU A 449 22.83 5.34 0.52
C LEU A 449 23.62 6.51 -0.06
N THR A 450 24.10 6.40 -1.30
CA THR A 450 24.93 7.43 -1.96
C THR A 450 24.42 7.78 -3.36
N GLY A 451 24.37 9.08 -3.69
CA GLY A 451 23.91 9.60 -4.99
C GLY A 451 22.42 9.35 -5.29
N GLY A 452 22.00 9.56 -6.54
CA GLY A 452 20.74 9.07 -7.12
C GLY A 452 19.57 10.06 -7.22
N GLN A 453 19.10 10.29 -8.45
CA GLN A 453 17.89 11.08 -8.74
C GLN A 453 16.88 10.18 -9.45
N ASP A 454 15.69 10.00 -8.87
CA ASP A 454 14.65 9.11 -9.40
C ASP A 454 15.10 7.64 -9.50
N ASP A 455 15.91 7.18 -8.53
CA ASP A 455 16.56 5.86 -8.51
C ASP A 455 16.15 4.98 -7.33
N ASN A 456 16.64 3.74 -7.30
CA ASN A 456 16.38 2.77 -6.24
C ASN A 456 17.59 1.89 -5.92
N PHE A 457 17.41 1.04 -4.92
CA PHE A 457 18.34 0.00 -4.49
C PHE A 457 17.57 -1.28 -4.11
N VAL A 458 18.32 -2.37 -3.92
CA VAL A 458 17.80 -3.66 -3.46
C VAL A 458 18.15 -3.88 -2.00
N LEU A 459 17.16 -4.21 -1.17
CA LEU A 459 17.37 -4.73 0.17
C LEU A 459 16.32 -5.80 0.46
N ALA A 460 16.76 -7.06 0.56
CA ALA A 460 15.82 -8.16 0.73
C ALA A 460 16.33 -9.34 1.56
N HIS A 461 15.41 -9.98 2.29
CA HIS A 461 15.61 -11.29 2.92
C HIS A 461 16.74 -11.31 3.97
N LEU A 462 16.77 -10.34 4.89
CA LEU A 462 17.79 -10.26 5.93
C LEU A 462 17.33 -9.46 7.16
N THR A 463 18.04 -9.66 8.27
CA THR A 463 17.90 -8.84 9.47
C THR A 463 19.07 -7.86 9.59
N LEU A 464 18.77 -6.60 9.92
CA LEU A 464 19.72 -5.56 10.26
C LEU A 464 19.61 -5.26 11.75
N GLN A 465 20.70 -5.38 12.50
CA GLN A 465 20.66 -5.26 13.96
C GLN A 465 21.80 -4.44 14.56
N GLY A 466 21.46 -3.59 15.54
CA GLY A 466 22.41 -2.64 16.11
C GLY A 466 22.87 -1.60 15.09
N GLY A 467 23.94 -0.86 15.41
CA GLY A 467 24.26 0.36 14.68
C GLY A 467 23.38 1.53 15.14
N SER A 468 23.71 2.75 14.73
CA SER A 468 22.90 3.93 15.05
C SER A 468 21.63 3.96 14.20
N VAL A 469 21.76 3.58 12.92
CA VAL A 469 20.67 3.55 11.93
C VAL A 469 20.77 2.28 11.09
N GLY A 470 19.64 1.65 10.74
CA GLY A 470 19.66 0.51 9.81
C GLY A 470 19.99 0.94 8.39
N VAL A 471 19.14 1.78 7.79
CA VAL A 471 19.38 2.43 6.49
C VAL A 471 19.32 3.95 6.64
N TYR A 472 20.39 4.63 6.21
CA TYR A 472 20.54 6.07 6.25
C TYR A 472 20.62 6.66 4.83
N SER A 473 19.65 7.51 4.50
CA SER A 473 19.57 8.29 3.27
C SER A 473 19.75 9.76 3.65
N SER A 474 20.71 10.46 3.05
CA SER A 474 20.97 11.86 3.35
C SER A 474 21.42 12.65 2.12
N GLN A 475 20.96 13.89 2.00
CA GLN A 475 21.45 14.82 0.97
C GLN A 475 22.96 15.12 1.08
N ASN A 476 23.55 14.87 2.25
CA ASN A 476 25.01 14.97 2.45
C ASN A 476 25.80 13.99 1.55
N PHE A 477 25.13 12.99 0.96
CA PHE A 477 25.72 12.04 0.04
C PHE A 477 25.22 12.22 -1.41
N GLY A 478 24.78 13.42 -1.77
CA GLY A 478 24.24 13.80 -3.08
C GLY A 478 22.73 14.05 -3.02
N THR A 479 22.15 14.66 -4.06
CA THR A 479 20.68 14.75 -4.17
C THR A 479 20.10 13.34 -4.16
N GLN A 480 19.17 13.05 -3.24
CA GLN A 480 18.54 11.74 -3.09
C GLN A 480 17.05 11.86 -3.31
N HIS A 481 16.61 11.45 -4.49
CA HIS A 481 15.22 11.24 -4.84
C HIS A 481 15.01 9.76 -5.17
N MET A 482 14.26 9.04 -4.34
CA MET A 482 14.08 7.60 -4.47
C MET A 482 12.67 7.24 -4.92
N SER A 483 12.58 6.36 -5.92
CA SER A 483 11.30 5.81 -6.33
C SER A 483 11.39 4.33 -6.72
N PHE A 484 10.31 3.61 -6.46
CA PHE A 484 10.19 2.18 -6.75
C PHE A 484 11.29 1.32 -6.09
N VAL A 485 11.60 1.60 -4.82
CA VAL A 485 12.60 0.80 -4.06
C VAL A 485 12.22 -0.68 -3.98
N TRP A 486 13.23 -1.55 -4.02
CA TRP A 486 13.07 -3.00 -3.89
C TRP A 486 13.32 -3.42 -2.45
N LEU A 487 12.36 -3.14 -1.58
CA LEU A 487 12.40 -3.48 -0.16
C LEU A 487 11.47 -4.64 0.15
N LYS A 488 12.03 -5.77 0.57
CA LYS A 488 11.25 -6.99 0.80
C LYS A 488 11.79 -7.87 1.92
N TYR A 489 10.99 -8.21 2.93
CA TYR A 489 11.42 -9.06 4.05
C TYR A 489 12.71 -8.58 4.70
N VAL A 490 12.63 -7.42 5.35
CA VAL A 490 13.74 -6.87 6.13
C VAL A 490 13.26 -6.60 7.54
N VAL A 491 14.01 -7.08 8.53
CA VAL A 491 13.77 -6.78 9.94
C VAL A 491 14.86 -5.82 10.42
N PHE A 492 14.46 -4.63 10.83
CA PHE A 492 15.30 -3.66 11.52
C PHE A 492 15.14 -3.87 13.02
N ARG A 493 16.23 -4.07 13.75
CA ARG A 493 16.21 -4.42 15.16
C ARG A 493 17.24 -3.63 15.97
N ASP A 494 16.81 -3.11 17.11
CA ASP A 494 17.66 -2.51 18.14
C ASP A 494 18.53 -1.32 17.66
N GLN A 495 18.07 -0.54 16.68
CA GLN A 495 18.69 0.73 16.27
C GLN A 495 18.07 1.96 16.95
N ASN A 496 18.76 3.10 16.94
CA ASN A 496 18.08 4.36 17.22
C ASN A 496 17.02 4.61 16.14
N TYR A 497 17.38 4.54 14.86
CA TYR A 497 16.42 4.63 13.75
C TYR A 497 16.51 3.41 12.83
N GLY A 498 15.38 2.77 12.50
CA GLY A 498 15.39 1.65 11.55
C GLY A 498 15.75 2.11 10.14
N PHE A 499 14.93 3.02 9.61
CA PHE A 499 15.14 3.66 8.31
C PHE A 499 15.02 5.17 8.50
N GLN A 500 16.10 5.90 8.21
CA GLN A 500 16.11 7.36 8.29
C GLN A 500 16.29 7.99 6.90
N LEU A 501 15.39 8.92 6.63
CA LEU A 501 15.34 9.79 5.47
C LEU A 501 15.72 11.20 5.94
N ASP A 502 17.02 11.48 5.99
CA ASP A 502 17.58 12.73 6.47
C ASP A 502 17.67 13.76 5.36
N GLN A 503 16.80 14.76 5.45
CA GLN A 503 16.78 15.92 4.57
C GLN A 503 16.69 15.55 3.10
N MET A 504 16.22 14.34 2.76
CA MET A 504 16.19 13.86 1.37
C MET A 504 15.32 14.74 0.47
N MET A 505 15.52 14.66 -0.85
CA MET A 505 14.68 15.40 -1.81
C MET A 505 13.31 14.75 -1.99
N GLY A 506 13.23 13.42 -2.04
CA GLY A 506 11.91 12.80 -2.04
C GLY A 506 11.93 11.28 -2.05
N PHE A 507 10.78 10.72 -1.71
CA PHE A 507 10.56 9.30 -1.59
C PHE A 507 9.20 8.93 -2.17
N ASP A 508 9.14 8.65 -3.47
CA ASP A 508 7.90 8.57 -4.23
C ASP A 508 7.57 7.14 -4.70
N ASN A 509 6.29 6.77 -4.67
CA ASN A 509 5.74 5.53 -5.24
C ASN A 509 6.28 4.20 -4.68
N ASN A 510 6.84 4.23 -3.47
CA ASN A 510 7.54 3.10 -2.88
C ASN A 510 6.61 2.03 -2.28
N PHE A 511 7.09 0.78 -2.23
CA PHE A 511 6.35 -0.36 -1.67
C PHE A 511 7.26 -1.14 -0.70
N PHE A 512 6.86 -1.16 0.57
CA PHE A 512 7.56 -1.82 1.66
C PHE A 512 6.85 -3.14 1.93
N ASP A 513 7.40 -4.23 1.40
CA ASP A 513 6.80 -5.56 1.49
C ASP A 513 7.35 -6.33 2.70
N ASN A 514 6.54 -6.56 3.73
CA ASN A 514 6.96 -7.26 4.95
C ASN A 514 8.20 -6.62 5.61
N ILE A 515 8.28 -5.29 5.61
CA ILE A 515 9.34 -4.54 6.30
C ILE A 515 8.92 -4.29 7.75
N SER A 516 9.77 -4.69 8.68
CA SER A 516 9.45 -4.68 10.11
C SER A 516 10.53 -4.00 10.95
N PHE A 517 10.11 -3.40 12.05
CA PHE A 517 10.94 -2.62 12.97
C PHE A 517 10.71 -3.10 14.40
N VAL A 518 11.79 -3.40 15.13
CA VAL A 518 11.75 -4.00 16.46
C VAL A 518 12.68 -3.23 17.39
N ASN A 519 12.14 -2.73 18.51
CA ASN A 519 12.88 -2.02 19.55
C ASN A 519 13.66 -0.78 19.04
N CYS A 520 13.19 -0.14 17.96
CA CYS A 520 13.80 1.09 17.46
C CYS A 520 13.30 2.32 18.24
N ASN A 521 14.10 3.37 18.41
CA ASN A 521 13.53 4.63 18.91
C ASN A 521 12.54 5.22 17.88
N LYS A 522 12.92 5.23 16.60
CA LYS A 522 11.97 5.39 15.49
C LYS A 522 12.10 4.25 14.48
N GLY A 523 11.00 3.62 14.09
CA GLY A 523 11.03 2.59 13.05
C GLY A 523 11.36 3.21 11.69
N PHE A 524 10.44 4.01 11.16
CA PHE A 524 10.65 4.82 9.97
C PHE A 524 10.64 6.31 10.32
N PHE A 525 11.65 7.06 9.86
CA PHE A 525 11.85 8.45 10.20
C PHE A 525 12.17 9.32 8.98
N GLN A 526 11.23 10.18 8.61
CA GLN A 526 11.48 11.34 7.75
C GLN A 526 11.91 12.51 8.61
N ASP A 527 13.12 12.97 8.39
CA ASP A 527 13.76 14.09 9.06
C ASP A 527 13.91 15.22 8.03
N PRO A 528 12.87 16.06 7.81
CA PRO A 528 12.83 16.97 6.67
C PRO A 528 13.81 18.14 6.81
N LEU A 529 14.11 18.81 5.69
CA LEU A 529 14.72 20.14 5.69
C LEU A 529 13.79 21.21 6.27
N VAL A 530 14.24 21.91 7.31
CA VAL A 530 13.52 23.07 7.87
C VAL A 530 13.67 24.27 6.91
N ASN A 531 12.54 24.84 6.45
CA ASN A 531 12.45 25.99 5.52
C ASN A 531 12.78 25.71 4.02
N GLY A 532 12.68 24.48 3.53
CA GLY A 532 12.99 24.17 2.12
C GLY A 532 12.05 24.84 1.10
N ASP A 533 12.63 25.49 0.08
CA ASP A 533 11.96 25.82 -1.19
C ASP A 533 11.60 24.53 -1.95
N SER A 534 10.68 24.61 -2.90
CA SER A 534 10.23 23.55 -3.80
C SER A 534 11.36 22.64 -4.35
N ASP A 535 12.51 23.22 -4.73
CA ASP A 535 13.69 22.48 -5.23
C ASP A 535 14.47 21.70 -4.13
N HIS A 536 14.21 21.98 -2.85
CA HIS A 536 14.81 21.32 -1.69
C HIS A 536 13.75 20.75 -0.74
N SER A 537 12.53 20.50 -1.25
CA SER A 537 11.45 19.93 -0.45
C SER A 537 11.78 18.50 -0.03
N SER A 538 11.43 18.08 1.19
CA SER A 538 11.56 16.69 1.65
C SER A 538 10.17 16.08 1.77
N PHE A 539 9.82 15.17 0.85
CA PHE A 539 8.50 14.53 0.82
C PHE A 539 8.58 13.01 0.73
N VAL A 540 7.52 12.36 1.22
CA VAL A 540 7.24 10.94 1.07
C VAL A 540 5.85 10.85 0.44
N ASP A 541 5.79 10.46 -0.83
CA ASP A 541 4.56 10.41 -1.62
C ASP A 541 4.27 8.97 -2.06
N LYS A 542 2.97 8.62 -2.09
CA LYS A 542 2.40 7.39 -2.66
C LYS A 542 3.11 6.12 -2.16
N THR A 543 3.57 6.15 -0.90
CA THR A 543 4.35 5.08 -0.29
C THR A 543 3.45 4.19 0.54
N MET A 544 3.55 2.88 0.29
CA MET A 544 2.77 1.88 1.02
C MET A 544 3.66 0.95 1.83
N PHE A 545 3.31 0.78 3.11
CA PHE A 545 3.75 -0.31 3.97
C PHE A 545 2.71 -1.42 3.94
N TYR A 546 3.11 -2.62 3.51
CA TYR A 546 2.23 -3.78 3.41
C TYR A 546 2.76 -4.90 4.29
N ARG A 547 1.91 -5.39 5.21
CA ARG A 547 2.27 -6.47 6.15
C ARG A 547 3.51 -6.17 7.00
N GLY A 548 3.75 -4.88 7.28
CA GLY A 548 4.82 -4.45 8.17
C GLY A 548 4.43 -4.62 9.64
N GLN A 549 5.42 -4.91 10.49
CA GLN A 549 5.24 -4.98 11.94
C GLN A 549 6.17 -3.97 12.62
N PHE A 550 5.60 -3.12 13.46
CA PHE A 550 6.31 -2.15 14.28
C PHE A 550 6.15 -2.54 15.75
N ILE A 551 7.20 -3.10 16.35
CA ILE A 551 7.15 -3.75 17.65
C ILE A 551 8.07 -3.01 18.63
N ASN A 552 7.50 -2.53 19.73
CA ASN A 552 8.20 -1.84 20.81
C ASN A 552 9.06 -0.66 20.34
N CYS A 553 8.67 -0.02 19.23
CA CYS A 553 9.33 1.22 18.82
C CYS A 553 8.83 2.38 19.68
N THR A 554 9.70 3.28 20.17
CA THR A 554 9.23 4.47 20.92
C THR A 554 8.22 5.24 20.08
N THR A 555 8.56 5.53 18.82
CA THR A 555 7.62 5.94 17.78
C THR A 555 7.74 5.00 16.59
N ALA A 556 6.67 4.34 16.16
CA ALA A 556 6.77 3.42 15.04
C ALA A 556 7.08 4.15 13.72
N VAL A 557 6.32 5.20 13.39
CA VAL A 557 6.53 6.03 12.20
C VAL A 557 6.47 7.51 12.54
N SER A 558 7.49 8.25 12.09
CA SER A 558 7.58 9.70 12.19
C SER A 558 7.76 10.28 10.80
N MET A 559 6.71 10.93 10.29
CA MET A 559 6.69 11.58 8.97
C MET A 559 6.23 13.03 9.12
N LEU A 560 7.16 13.91 9.45
CA LEU A 560 6.88 15.33 9.64
C LEU A 560 7.28 16.05 8.37
N ALA A 561 6.38 16.14 7.40
CA ALA A 561 6.73 16.68 6.10
C ALA A 561 6.77 18.22 6.10
N THR A 562 7.63 18.81 5.27
CA THR A 562 7.66 20.26 5.00
C THR A 562 6.97 20.67 3.70
N ARG A 563 6.77 19.69 2.80
CA ARG A 563 5.84 19.72 1.67
C ARG A 563 4.73 18.70 1.95
N ALA A 564 3.60 18.79 1.26
CA ALA A 564 2.55 17.80 1.41
C ALA A 564 3.00 16.39 0.97
N ASP A 565 2.90 15.43 1.87
CA ASP A 565 3.08 13.99 1.65
C ASP A 565 1.73 13.37 1.23
N ASN A 566 1.61 12.78 0.04
CA ASN A 566 0.32 12.40 -0.54
C ASN A 566 0.11 10.89 -0.58
N LEU A 567 -1.09 10.42 -0.19
CA LEU A 567 -1.56 9.04 -0.35
C LEU A 567 -0.63 7.96 0.25
N ASN A 568 -0.02 8.24 1.41
CA ASN A 568 0.74 7.21 2.12
C ASN A 568 -0.20 6.21 2.80
N ALA A 569 0.16 4.93 2.79
CA ALA A 569 -0.69 3.89 3.34
C ALA A 569 0.05 2.85 4.19
N TRP A 570 -0.61 2.41 5.26
CA TRP A 570 -0.26 1.22 6.05
C TRP A 570 -1.40 0.23 5.88
N VAL A 571 -1.10 -0.92 5.29
CA VAL A 571 -2.10 -1.92 4.91
C VAL A 571 -1.71 -3.25 5.51
N ASP A 572 -2.65 -3.88 6.21
CA ASP A 572 -2.40 -5.15 6.88
C ASP A 572 -1.19 -5.05 7.83
N CYS A 573 -1.00 -3.91 8.51
CA CYS A 573 0.15 -3.68 9.40
C CYS A 573 -0.20 -3.87 10.88
N LYS A 574 0.82 -4.23 11.67
CA LYS A 574 0.73 -4.32 13.14
C LYS A 574 1.58 -3.25 13.80
N PHE A 575 0.97 -2.50 14.70
CA PHE A 575 1.63 -1.54 15.59
C PHE A 575 1.46 -2.03 17.03
N SER A 576 2.55 -2.41 17.69
CA SER A 576 2.49 -3.12 18.97
C SER A 576 3.54 -2.62 19.95
N GLY A 577 3.11 -1.99 21.04
CA GLY A 577 4.00 -1.47 22.08
C GLY A 577 4.67 -0.16 21.71
N GLY A 578 5.23 0.53 22.73
CA GLY A 578 5.90 1.81 22.57
C GLY A 578 5.07 3.01 23.03
N GLN A 579 5.44 4.22 22.60
CA GLN A 579 4.73 5.44 23.00
C GLN A 579 3.71 5.89 21.96
N THR A 580 4.09 5.92 20.68
CA THR A 580 3.25 6.43 19.58
C THR A 580 3.37 5.53 18.35
N ALA A 581 2.26 5.22 17.69
CA ALA A 581 2.29 4.48 16.44
C ALA A 581 2.66 5.40 15.26
N LEU A 582 1.85 6.44 15.04
CA LEU A 582 2.01 7.34 13.90
C LEU A 582 2.12 8.79 14.38
N THR A 583 3.20 9.45 13.99
CA THR A 583 3.38 10.90 14.15
C THR A 583 3.56 11.52 12.77
N LEU A 584 2.50 12.11 12.25
CA LEU A 584 2.41 12.60 10.89
C LEU A 584 2.21 14.13 10.89
N GLY A 585 2.85 14.83 9.98
CA GLY A 585 2.71 16.26 9.73
C GLY A 585 2.74 16.51 8.23
N GLY A 586 1.91 17.45 7.73
CA GLY A 586 1.87 17.76 6.30
C GLY A 586 1.40 16.59 5.41
N ASN A 587 0.72 15.58 5.94
CA ASN A 587 0.26 14.44 5.14
C ASN A 587 -1.17 14.65 4.61
N ASN A 588 -1.33 14.50 3.30
CA ASN A 588 -2.60 14.41 2.59
C ASN A 588 -3.00 12.94 2.40
N TYR A 589 -4.19 12.58 2.88
CA TYR A 589 -4.74 11.23 2.74
C TYR A 589 -3.86 10.10 3.30
N PRO A 590 -3.27 10.22 4.51
CA PRO A 590 -2.63 9.07 5.12
C PRO A 590 -3.69 8.03 5.52
N ILE A 591 -3.50 6.78 5.09
CA ILE A 591 -4.47 5.69 5.25
C ILE A 591 -3.89 4.58 6.12
N ALA A 592 -4.57 4.19 7.21
CA ALA A 592 -4.30 2.92 7.90
C ALA A 592 -5.49 1.97 7.72
N ALA A 593 -5.27 0.91 6.95
CA ALA A 593 -6.29 -0.02 6.50
C ALA A 593 -6.01 -1.45 6.96
N ASN A 594 -7.01 -2.06 7.60
CA ASN A 594 -6.93 -3.42 8.13
C ASN A 594 -5.76 -3.61 9.13
N CYS A 595 -5.43 -2.56 9.89
CA CYS A 595 -4.32 -2.55 10.85
C CYS A 595 -4.77 -2.84 12.28
N ASP A 596 -3.83 -3.30 13.11
CA ASP A 596 -3.98 -3.45 14.56
C ASP A 596 -3.04 -2.50 15.30
N PHE A 597 -3.57 -1.79 16.31
CA PHE A 597 -2.83 -0.89 17.19
C PHE A 597 -3.03 -1.31 18.66
N THR A 598 -1.95 -1.74 19.31
CA THR A 598 -2.02 -2.30 20.67
C THR A 598 -0.83 -1.95 21.55
N GLY A 599 -1.06 -1.85 22.86
CA GLY A 599 0.01 -1.74 23.86
C GLY A 599 0.73 -0.38 23.92
N PHE A 600 0.15 0.68 23.38
CA PHE A 600 0.75 2.02 23.43
C PHE A 600 0.50 2.73 24.76
N THR A 601 1.54 3.38 25.31
CA THR A 601 1.51 4.03 26.63
C THR A 601 1.84 5.53 26.60
N GLY A 602 2.04 6.10 25.41
CA GLY A 602 2.40 7.53 25.25
C GLY A 602 1.21 8.47 25.46
N LYS A 603 1.37 9.72 25.02
CA LYS A 603 0.30 10.72 25.09
C LYS A 603 -0.86 10.39 24.14
N GLN A 604 -0.54 9.95 22.92
CA GLN A 604 -1.50 9.51 21.93
C GLN A 604 -0.97 8.34 21.11
N VAL A 605 -1.86 7.50 20.57
CA VAL A 605 -1.46 6.43 19.62
C VAL A 605 -1.14 7.04 18.26
N ILE A 606 -1.96 7.98 17.80
CA ILE A 606 -1.80 8.68 16.52
C ILE A 606 -1.81 10.19 16.76
N SER A 607 -0.83 10.90 16.19
CA SER A 607 -0.82 12.35 16.05
C SER A 607 -0.71 12.69 14.56
N SER A 608 -1.66 13.44 14.01
CA SER A 608 -1.66 13.82 12.59
C SER A 608 -2.33 15.17 12.31
N GLY A 609 -2.12 15.75 11.13
CA GLY A 609 -3.05 16.71 10.56
C GLY A 609 -4.35 16.01 10.18
N ASP A 610 -4.28 15.11 9.22
CA ASP A 610 -5.39 14.27 8.75
C ASP A 610 -5.11 12.78 8.94
N ILE A 611 -6.11 11.94 9.16
CA ILE A 611 -5.95 10.48 9.16
C ILE A 611 -7.20 9.76 8.70
N SER A 612 -7.02 8.76 7.85
CA SER A 612 -8.08 7.86 7.39
C SER A 612 -7.84 6.46 7.95
N LEU A 613 -8.85 5.90 8.64
CA LEU A 613 -8.79 4.61 9.32
C LEU A 613 -9.90 3.71 8.78
N TYR A 614 -9.52 2.58 8.19
CA TYR A 614 -10.47 1.66 7.56
C TYR A 614 -10.31 0.24 8.06
N ASN A 615 -11.39 -0.31 8.62
CA ASN A 615 -11.42 -1.65 9.20
C ASN A 615 -10.23 -1.87 10.16
N SER A 616 -9.92 -0.95 11.06
CA SER A 616 -8.75 -1.01 11.96
C SER A 616 -9.16 -1.21 13.43
N ASN A 617 -8.30 -1.87 14.21
CA ASN A 617 -8.57 -2.18 15.63
C ASN A 617 -7.59 -1.45 16.55
N PHE A 618 -8.13 -0.92 17.65
CA PHE A 618 -7.39 -0.31 18.75
C PHE A 618 -7.79 -1.01 20.04
N TYR A 619 -6.83 -1.62 20.73
CA TYR A 619 -7.08 -2.38 21.95
C TYR A 619 -5.84 -2.45 22.84
N SER A 620 -6.04 -2.64 24.14
CA SER A 620 -4.97 -2.72 25.14
C SER A 620 -4.02 -1.52 25.12
N ASN A 621 -4.50 -0.33 24.74
CA ASN A 621 -3.74 0.92 24.83
C ASN A 621 -4.07 1.65 26.14
N SER A 622 -3.06 2.28 26.73
CA SER A 622 -3.18 3.02 27.98
C SER A 622 -2.55 4.41 27.84
N THR A 623 -2.97 5.15 26.82
CA THR A 623 -2.44 6.49 26.56
C THR A 623 -2.95 7.51 27.57
N THR A 624 -2.15 8.54 27.83
CA THR A 624 -2.43 9.53 28.90
C THR A 624 -3.36 10.67 28.46
N ALA A 625 -3.57 10.89 27.15
CA ALA A 625 -4.48 11.91 26.66
C ALA A 625 -5.59 11.36 25.75
N SER A 626 -5.24 10.74 24.62
CA SER A 626 -6.24 10.25 23.65
C SER A 626 -5.73 9.09 22.81
N THR A 627 -6.61 8.43 22.05
CA THR A 627 -6.17 7.53 20.98
C THR A 627 -5.64 8.34 19.78
N ILE A 628 -6.39 9.35 19.35
CA ILE A 628 -6.13 10.14 18.14
C ILE A 628 -6.05 11.63 18.48
N LYS A 629 -4.97 12.28 18.06
CA LYS A 629 -4.84 13.74 18.01
C LYS A 629 -4.75 14.17 16.55
N SER A 630 -5.86 14.63 15.98
CA SER A 630 -5.90 15.03 14.56
C SER A 630 -6.93 16.12 14.28
N ILE A 631 -6.65 16.95 13.27
CA ILE A 631 -7.55 18.00 12.77
C ILE A 631 -8.73 17.33 12.04
N ASN A 632 -8.47 16.38 11.14
CA ASN A 632 -9.52 15.66 10.42
C ASN A 632 -9.32 14.15 10.52
N SER A 633 -10.33 13.43 11.00
CA SER A 633 -10.33 11.96 11.09
C SER A 633 -11.49 11.37 10.30
N TYR A 634 -11.18 10.45 9.39
CA TYR A 634 -12.14 9.72 8.57
C TYR A 634 -12.08 8.25 8.95
N ILE A 635 -13.16 7.70 9.49
CA ILE A 635 -13.15 6.41 10.16
C ILE A 635 -14.29 5.56 9.63
N GLU A 636 -13.99 4.37 9.10
CA GLU A 636 -15.00 3.40 8.65
C GLU A 636 -14.67 1.99 9.14
N GLY A 637 -15.69 1.28 9.68
CA GLY A 637 -15.55 -0.13 10.04
C GLY A 637 -14.57 -0.42 11.18
N CYS A 638 -14.18 0.59 11.98
CA CYS A 638 -13.14 0.45 13.00
C CYS A 638 -13.68 0.04 14.37
N ASN A 639 -12.83 -0.59 15.18
CA ASN A 639 -13.14 -0.96 16.56
C ASN A 639 -12.15 -0.30 17.52
N PHE A 640 -12.63 0.64 18.33
CA PHE A 640 -11.89 1.26 19.43
C PHE A 640 -12.36 0.64 20.75
N SER A 641 -11.60 -0.31 21.25
CA SER A 641 -11.93 -1.11 22.43
C SER A 641 -11.37 -0.51 23.73
N ASP A 642 -10.44 0.44 23.61
CA ASP A 642 -9.80 1.10 24.75
C ASP A 642 -10.75 2.02 25.51
N ALA A 643 -10.47 2.21 26.80
CA ALA A 643 -11.21 3.14 27.66
C ALA A 643 -10.76 4.60 27.50
N THR A 644 -9.58 4.85 26.93
CA THR A 644 -9.06 6.21 26.72
C THR A 644 -9.92 6.99 25.73
N THR A 645 -10.15 8.28 25.99
CA THR A 645 -10.88 9.19 25.11
C THR A 645 -10.38 9.09 23.66
N LEU A 646 -11.29 9.04 22.70
CA LEU A 646 -10.92 8.85 21.30
C LEU A 646 -10.11 10.04 20.74
N PHE A 647 -10.53 11.27 21.06
CA PHE A 647 -9.90 12.50 20.55
C PHE A 647 -9.42 13.44 21.65
N SER A 648 -8.34 14.18 21.35
CA SER A 648 -7.88 15.33 22.14
C SER A 648 -7.80 16.59 21.27
N SER A 649 -7.71 17.77 21.89
CA SER A 649 -7.63 19.04 21.16
C SER A 649 -6.33 19.16 20.34
N VAL A 650 -6.43 19.93 19.25
CA VAL A 650 -5.28 20.35 18.43
C VAL A 650 -5.19 21.87 18.56
N ILE A 651 -4.03 22.35 19.01
CA ILE A 651 -3.80 23.79 19.26
C ILE A 651 -4.06 24.56 17.95
N TYR A 652 -4.80 25.67 18.04
CA TYR A 652 -5.18 26.55 16.93
C TYR A 652 -6.02 25.92 15.81
N ASN A 653 -6.53 24.70 15.98
CA ASN A 653 -7.25 24.00 14.94
C ASN A 653 -8.56 23.38 15.45
N PRO A 654 -9.64 23.37 14.63
CA PRO A 654 -10.81 22.57 14.92
C PRO A 654 -10.48 21.06 14.82
N VAL A 655 -11.31 20.25 15.46
CA VAL A 655 -11.26 18.78 15.35
C VAL A 655 -12.53 18.31 14.65
N ASN A 656 -12.37 17.71 13.49
CA ASN A 656 -13.45 17.16 12.66
C ASN A 656 -13.37 15.63 12.64
N ALA A 657 -14.44 14.97 13.07
CA ALA A 657 -14.50 13.50 13.14
C ALA A 657 -15.67 12.94 12.34
N TYR A 658 -15.36 12.13 11.33
CA TYR A 658 -16.33 11.44 10.49
C TYR A 658 -16.28 9.95 10.78
N ILE A 659 -17.23 9.46 11.56
CA ILE A 659 -17.22 8.08 12.09
C ILE A 659 -18.39 7.31 11.50
N VAL A 660 -18.06 6.32 10.67
CA VAL A 660 -19.03 5.53 9.91
C VAL A 660 -18.86 4.06 10.29
N ASN A 661 -19.96 3.34 10.49
CA ASN A 661 -19.96 1.88 10.69
C ASN A 661 -18.97 1.37 11.76
N SER A 662 -18.68 2.15 12.79
CA SER A 662 -17.59 1.86 13.74
C SER A 662 -18.12 1.70 15.16
N THR A 663 -17.32 1.02 16.00
CA THR A 663 -17.60 0.88 17.43
C THR A 663 -16.56 1.62 18.23
N VAL A 664 -17.00 2.48 19.15
CA VAL A 664 -16.17 3.25 20.08
C VAL A 664 -16.60 2.94 21.50
N THR A 665 -15.68 2.41 22.30
CA THR A 665 -15.95 2.08 23.70
C THR A 665 -15.89 3.31 24.60
N SER A 666 -14.90 4.17 24.41
CA SER A 666 -14.67 5.39 25.19
C SER A 666 -15.57 6.57 24.78
N THR A 667 -15.32 7.73 25.39
CA THR A 667 -15.97 8.99 25.04
C THR A 667 -15.34 9.60 23.79
N VAL A 668 -16.17 10.30 23.01
CA VAL A 668 -15.74 11.12 21.86
C VAL A 668 -15.72 12.62 22.18
N SER A 669 -16.21 13.01 23.37
CA SER A 669 -16.73 14.35 23.64
C SER A 669 -16.19 14.99 24.93
N SER A 670 -14.86 15.08 25.08
CA SER A 670 -14.26 15.96 26.09
C SER A 670 -13.11 16.77 25.50
N LEU A 671 -13.38 17.63 24.53
CA LEU A 671 -12.44 18.70 24.20
C LEU A 671 -12.64 19.84 25.21
N VAL A 672 -12.25 19.61 26.47
CA VAL A 672 -11.93 20.73 27.37
C VAL A 672 -10.58 21.27 26.91
N ILE A 673 -10.52 22.56 26.66
CA ILE A 673 -9.37 23.19 26.03
C ILE A 673 -8.31 23.49 27.08
N ASP A 674 -7.13 22.89 26.98
CA ASP A 674 -5.91 23.48 27.55
C ASP A 674 -5.61 24.78 26.77
N GLY A 675 -6.09 25.91 27.26
CA GLY A 675 -5.55 27.25 26.96
C GLY A 675 -5.87 27.91 25.62
N ASP A 676 -6.83 27.44 24.82
CA ASP A 676 -7.19 28.08 23.53
C ASP A 676 -8.72 28.33 23.44
N TRP A 677 -9.14 29.39 22.77
CA TRP A 677 -10.53 29.83 22.62
C TRP A 677 -11.13 29.38 21.28
N ASN A 678 -10.34 28.73 20.42
CA ASN A 678 -10.71 28.43 19.03
C ASN A 678 -10.89 26.93 18.69
N SER A 679 -10.72 25.98 19.65
CA SER A 679 -10.85 24.55 19.35
C SER A 679 -12.30 24.07 19.37
N LYS A 680 -12.96 24.10 18.21
CA LYS A 680 -14.32 23.57 18.02
C LYS A 680 -14.29 22.09 17.62
N TYR A 681 -15.24 21.30 18.11
CA TYR A 681 -15.45 19.91 17.69
C TYR A 681 -16.62 19.79 16.73
N SER A 682 -16.41 19.23 15.55
CA SER A 682 -17.49 18.95 14.61
C SER A 682 -17.39 17.52 14.09
N GLY A 683 -18.49 16.95 13.61
CA GLY A 683 -18.45 15.59 13.11
C GLY A 683 -19.76 15.09 12.54
N VAL A 684 -19.67 13.98 11.82
CA VAL A 684 -20.83 13.21 11.35
C VAL A 684 -20.63 11.79 11.80
N PHE A 685 -21.60 11.28 12.56
CA PHE A 685 -21.63 9.89 12.98
C PHE A 685 -22.73 9.15 12.25
N MET A 686 -22.37 8.07 11.59
CA MET A 686 -23.27 7.30 10.75
C MET A 686 -23.16 5.83 11.11
N ASN A 687 -24.29 5.20 11.43
CA ASN A 687 -24.37 3.78 11.80
C ASN A 687 -23.26 3.33 12.77
N SER A 688 -22.95 4.14 13.79
CA SER A 688 -21.84 3.87 14.71
C SER A 688 -22.34 3.67 16.14
N ASN A 689 -21.63 2.86 16.91
CA ASN A 689 -21.96 2.56 18.30
C ASN A 689 -20.96 3.23 19.24
N PHE A 690 -21.45 4.04 20.17
CA PHE A 690 -20.68 4.78 21.18
C PHE A 690 -21.10 4.32 22.57
N LYS A 691 -20.35 3.37 23.15
CA LYS A 691 -20.77 2.70 24.40
C LYS A 691 -20.85 3.66 25.58
N SER A 692 -19.90 4.59 25.68
CA SER A 692 -19.90 5.61 26.74
C SER A 692 -20.91 6.74 26.52
N ASN A 693 -21.39 6.92 25.28
CA ASN A 693 -22.36 7.95 24.91
C ASN A 693 -23.52 7.36 24.06
N PRO A 694 -24.41 6.52 24.62
CA PRO A 694 -25.43 5.80 23.84
C PRO A 694 -26.40 6.70 23.06
N THR A 695 -26.56 7.96 23.46
CA THR A 695 -27.38 8.96 22.74
C THR A 695 -26.85 9.26 21.33
N LEU A 696 -25.55 9.09 21.10
CA LEU A 696 -24.89 9.21 19.80
C LEU A 696 -25.00 7.94 18.96
N SER A 697 -25.42 6.81 19.55
CA SER A 697 -25.53 5.51 18.88
C SER A 697 -26.80 5.41 18.04
N LYS A 698 -26.86 6.28 17.04
CA LYS A 698 -27.98 6.43 16.11
C LYS A 698 -27.50 6.26 14.67
N LEU A 699 -28.45 6.07 13.77
CA LEU A 699 -28.14 5.84 12.37
C LEU A 699 -27.48 7.06 11.72
N LEU A 700 -27.88 8.28 12.10
CA LEU A 700 -27.25 9.51 11.65
C LEU A 700 -27.32 10.60 12.72
N VAL A 701 -26.15 11.12 13.10
CA VAL A 701 -25.97 12.23 14.04
C VAL A 701 -25.03 13.25 13.40
N ASN A 702 -25.41 14.52 13.47
CA ASN A 702 -24.51 15.64 13.15
C ASN A 702 -24.03 16.26 14.45
N VAL A 703 -22.74 16.59 14.55
CA VAL A 703 -22.17 17.34 15.66
C VAL A 703 -21.65 18.66 15.13
N LYS A 704 -22.25 19.75 15.57
CA LYS A 704 -21.91 21.12 15.18
C LYS A 704 -21.33 21.83 16.39
N GLU A 705 -20.01 22.04 16.39
CA GLU A 705 -19.29 22.75 17.45
C GLU A 705 -19.58 22.21 18.85
N GLY A 706 -19.55 20.88 19.00
CA GLY A 706 -19.81 20.15 20.24
C GLY A 706 -21.29 19.84 20.50
N THR A 707 -22.22 20.46 19.77
CA THR A 707 -23.66 20.20 19.92
C THR A 707 -24.11 19.09 18.98
N ALA A 708 -24.59 17.98 19.56
CA ALA A 708 -25.09 16.85 18.79
C ALA A 708 -26.59 16.98 18.46
N THR A 709 -26.93 16.80 17.18
CA THR A 709 -28.30 16.70 16.68
C THR A 709 -28.51 15.32 16.08
N VAL A 710 -29.48 14.57 16.63
CA VAL A 710 -29.92 13.30 16.04
C VAL A 710 -30.78 13.59 14.81
N ILE A 711 -30.32 13.13 13.64
CA ILE A 711 -31.00 13.38 12.36
C ILE A 711 -31.89 12.20 11.99
N ILE A 712 -31.39 10.97 12.14
CA ILE A 712 -32.17 9.74 11.98
C ILE A 712 -32.10 8.93 13.26
N ASN A 713 -33.20 8.94 14.02
CA ASN A 713 -33.31 8.29 15.32
C ASN A 713 -33.65 6.79 15.22
N THR A 714 -32.86 6.06 14.42
CA THR A 714 -32.87 4.59 14.40
C THR A 714 -31.63 4.09 15.13
N ALA A 715 -31.72 2.97 15.84
CA ALA A 715 -30.56 2.37 16.51
C ALA A 715 -29.47 2.00 15.48
N SER A 716 -28.19 2.19 15.84
CA SER A 716 -27.08 1.76 14.99
C SER A 716 -26.82 0.25 15.09
N ASN A 717 -26.34 -0.31 13.99
CA ASN A 717 -25.83 -1.68 13.89
C ASN A 717 -24.57 -1.65 13.00
N PRO A 718 -23.42 -1.24 13.56
CA PRO A 718 -22.21 -1.03 12.77
C PRO A 718 -21.66 -2.32 12.17
N TYR A 719 -21.33 -2.29 10.87
CA TYR A 719 -20.52 -3.30 10.20
C TYR A 719 -19.73 -2.67 9.05
N PRO A 720 -18.48 -3.11 8.81
CA PRO A 720 -17.66 -2.58 7.73
C PRO A 720 -18.36 -2.66 6.37
N GLN A 721 -18.10 -1.66 5.53
CA GLN A 721 -18.73 -1.51 4.22
C GLN A 721 -17.74 -1.24 3.08
N LEU A 722 -16.50 -0.85 3.40
CA LEU A 722 -15.46 -0.60 2.40
C LEU A 722 -14.63 -1.86 2.14
N LEU A 723 -13.90 -2.34 3.15
CA LEU A 723 -13.01 -3.49 3.03
C LEU A 723 -13.78 -4.80 3.27
N VAL A 724 -14.65 -5.15 2.33
CA VAL A 724 -15.53 -6.32 2.41
C VAL A 724 -15.54 -7.12 1.10
N THR A 725 -15.91 -8.39 1.20
CA THR A 725 -16.20 -9.29 0.07
C THR A 725 -17.62 -9.85 0.22
N ARG A 726 -18.35 -9.96 -0.90
CA ARG A 726 -19.74 -10.41 -0.93
C ARG A 726 -19.88 -11.93 -0.92
#